data_AF-A0A6P9AIU5-F1
#
_entry.id   AF-A0A6P9AIU5-F1
#
_cell.length_a   1.000
_cell.length_b   1.000
_cell.length_c   1.000
_cell.angle_alpha   90.00
_cell.angle_beta   90.00
_cell.angle_gamma   90.00
#
_symmetry.space_group_name_H-M   'P 1'
#
loop_
_entity.id
_entity.type
_entity.pdbx_description
1 polymer ?
#
loop_
_entity_poly.entity_id
_entity_poly.type
_entity_poly.pdbx_seq_one_letter_code
_entity_poly.pdbx_strand_id
1 'polypeptide(L)'
;MAGLMPTPASRSNSTNFVDENGYVYSKRAEHGTTRYMYCKTVGCSAHGRDILGVFQLDVPHEPLCRPNPDQLLLNRMREEIRQLARQSGRVEESFRTVERNPEYRTVRHLITLDSFNSSIRRAASLRRPNPVHSVEAFVQALQGNEHYRTNTDGEEFYLRAITVDDRIHVVFGSVATLRALADGRDVELHVDAAVKTVPALFQQLFAVQVVNGDHVFGILYVLMTRRREPDYQAILEYLRDSFPMNVVSVMADFERALRNAVGTVLPQARLNGCWTHYCRRVDKRCLRGSLPAVSATEDGHRLIRMVKALPLLPADLILRGYLEVLLPYSRRVGQNAREARDLRTFMRAYVRGFWLTRVGTDQLSVAGLRRRTNNDSESWNSYLLRVSATTQDNTWNYTETLQNIESRDRNDFARWDNDAVPPRRPRGNAMKERDARIKKALENLVGRDGRNVPTTAQLDTFLRSMAYVTYDIIPMPRGVEDLDDEEGLDVDEPMDDDEDDDDGGDDPPDAQPVDRARPPAEVVVEAGPAPQQGAAAPGRGPAPRPAMELSSKLGLPLNKALQLPAAALLPDQPWKCRIELLPQCTALHLLSGASKVATALRMHNQLTAPDPRPKLSSKLGLPLNKALQLPAAALLPDQPWKCRIELLSHCTVLRLPFHWTR
;
A
#
# COMPACT_ATOMS: atom_id res chain seq x y z
N MET A 1 -52.71 -0.21 -6.55
CA MET A 1 -52.63 0.94 -5.62
C MET A 1 -51.20 1.03 -5.15
N ALA A 2 -50.60 2.20 -5.31
CA ALA A 2 -49.14 2.39 -5.32
C ALA A 2 -48.59 2.80 -3.95
N GLY A 3 -47.47 2.21 -3.54
CA GLY A 3 -46.73 2.61 -2.35
C GLY A 3 -45.48 3.43 -2.72
N LEU A 4 -45.08 4.38 -1.87
CA LEU A 4 -43.76 5.02 -2.01
C LEU A 4 -42.66 4.00 -1.70
N MET A 5 -41.75 3.77 -2.64
CA MET A 5 -40.52 3.05 -2.33
C MET A 5 -39.55 4.00 -1.63
N PRO A 6 -38.96 3.63 -0.47
CA PRO A 6 -37.91 4.43 0.14
C PRO A 6 -36.73 4.57 -0.82
N THR A 7 -36.13 5.76 -0.94
CA THR A 7 -34.83 5.80 -1.62
C THR A 7 -33.81 5.05 -0.77
N PRO A 8 -32.83 4.33 -1.36
CA PRO A 8 -32.08 3.32 -0.66
C PRO A 8 -30.89 3.92 0.11
N ALA A 9 -31.22 4.78 1.08
CA ALA A 9 -30.46 5.03 2.31
C ALA A 9 -31.31 4.70 3.56
N SER A 10 -32.46 4.04 3.37
CA SER A 10 -33.54 3.94 4.33
C SER A 10 -33.29 2.98 5.50
N ARG A 11 -32.69 3.54 6.56
CA ARG A 11 -33.12 3.23 7.93
C ARG A 11 -34.55 3.77 8.14
N SER A 12 -35.14 3.51 9.31
CA SER A 12 -36.38 4.15 9.79
C SER A 12 -36.39 5.69 9.69
N ASN A 13 -35.20 6.32 9.65
CA ASN A 13 -35.01 7.77 9.49
C ASN A 13 -34.73 8.21 8.04
N SER A 14 -35.27 7.55 7.00
CA SER A 14 -35.11 8.04 5.62
C SER A 14 -35.76 9.41 5.43
N THR A 15 -35.05 10.32 4.76
CA THR A 15 -35.57 11.64 4.38
C THR A 15 -36.02 11.72 2.93
N ASN A 16 -35.72 10.74 2.07
CA ASN A 16 -36.06 10.77 0.64
C ASN A 16 -36.74 9.44 0.19
N PHE A 17 -37.75 9.55 -0.67
CA PHE A 17 -38.61 8.47 -1.17
C PHE A 17 -38.87 8.68 -2.67
N VAL A 18 -39.24 7.63 -3.41
CA VAL A 18 -39.55 7.68 -4.85
C VAL A 18 -40.85 6.92 -5.13
N ASP A 19 -41.71 7.49 -5.98
CA ASP A 19 -42.95 6.83 -6.43
C ASP A 19 -42.74 5.94 -7.66
N GLU A 20 -43.78 5.19 -8.03
CA GLU A 20 -43.77 4.30 -9.20
C GLU A 20 -43.52 5.03 -10.53
N ASN A 21 -43.77 6.35 -10.58
CA ASN A 21 -43.54 7.18 -11.76
C ASN A 21 -42.10 7.71 -11.83
N GLY A 22 -41.30 7.61 -10.76
CA GLY A 22 -39.93 8.10 -10.70
C GLY A 22 -39.76 9.53 -10.15
N TYR A 23 -40.78 10.10 -9.50
CA TYR A 23 -40.64 11.38 -8.80
C TYR A 23 -39.99 11.18 -7.43
N VAL A 24 -39.06 12.08 -7.07
CA VAL A 24 -38.36 12.05 -5.78
C VAL A 24 -39.05 12.99 -4.79
N TYR A 25 -39.44 12.47 -3.63
CA TYR A 25 -40.04 13.23 -2.54
C TYR A 25 -39.14 13.26 -1.31
N SER A 26 -39.15 14.38 -0.59
CA SER A 26 -38.46 14.59 0.67
C SER A 26 -39.46 14.66 1.84
N LYS A 27 -39.09 14.14 3.00
CA LYS A 27 -39.91 14.17 4.22
C LYS A 27 -39.92 15.59 4.81
N ARG A 28 -41.12 16.17 4.97
CA ARG A 28 -41.34 17.48 5.63
C ARG A 28 -41.62 17.33 7.11
N ALA A 29 -42.51 16.40 7.48
CA ALA A 29 -42.97 16.16 8.84
C ALA A 29 -43.51 14.72 8.98
N GLU A 30 -43.72 14.27 10.21
CA GLU A 30 -44.36 13.00 10.53
C GLU A 30 -45.20 13.16 11.80
N HIS A 31 -46.45 12.74 11.74
CA HIS A 31 -47.41 12.83 12.83
C HIS A 31 -48.17 11.50 12.92
N GLY A 32 -47.90 10.73 13.97
CA GLY A 32 -48.46 9.38 14.13
C GLY A 32 -48.08 8.47 12.96
N THR A 33 -49.09 7.97 12.25
CA THR A 33 -48.95 7.06 11.09
C THR A 33 -48.81 7.78 9.74
N THR A 34 -48.83 9.12 9.73
CA THR A 34 -48.81 9.93 8.50
C THR A 34 -47.48 10.66 8.32
N ARG A 35 -46.81 10.44 7.18
CA ARG A 35 -45.61 11.19 6.77
C ARG A 35 -45.99 12.19 5.68
N TYR A 36 -45.65 13.46 5.91
CA TYR A 36 -45.89 14.54 4.96
C TYR A 36 -44.66 14.70 4.07
N MET A 37 -44.89 14.66 2.75
CA MET A 37 -43.87 14.51 1.72
C MET A 37 -43.99 15.65 0.70
N TYR A 38 -42.88 16.20 0.22
CA TYR A 38 -42.86 17.24 -0.83
C TYR A 38 -41.89 16.86 -1.95
N CYS A 39 -42.18 17.26 -3.19
CA CYS A 39 -41.30 17.00 -4.32
C CYS A 39 -39.94 17.67 -4.12
N LYS A 40 -38.87 16.96 -4.48
CA LYS A 40 -37.48 17.44 -4.35
C LYS A 40 -37.03 18.28 -5.55
N THR A 41 -37.75 18.23 -6.67
CA THR A 41 -37.45 19.03 -7.86
C THR A 41 -37.54 20.51 -7.53
N VAL A 42 -36.48 21.26 -7.82
CA VAL A 42 -36.44 22.71 -7.57
C VAL A 42 -37.58 23.39 -8.34
N GLY A 43 -38.27 24.31 -7.66
CA GLY A 43 -39.43 25.01 -8.23
C GLY A 43 -40.75 24.24 -8.13
N CYS A 44 -40.76 22.93 -7.85
CA CYS A 44 -42.01 22.16 -7.83
C CYS A 44 -42.74 22.22 -6.47
N SER A 45 -44.00 22.65 -6.49
CA SER A 45 -44.87 22.81 -5.31
C SER A 45 -45.58 21.52 -4.86
N ALA A 46 -45.40 20.41 -5.59
CA ALA A 46 -46.10 19.15 -5.35
C ALA A 46 -45.80 18.56 -3.97
N HIS A 47 -46.84 18.05 -3.30
CA HIS A 47 -46.72 17.42 -2.01
C HIS A 47 -47.86 16.42 -1.78
N GLY A 48 -47.69 15.55 -0.80
CA GLY A 48 -48.62 14.49 -0.48
C GLY A 48 -48.38 13.89 0.90
N ARG A 49 -49.17 12.87 1.22
CA ARG A 49 -49.12 12.13 2.49
C ARG A 49 -48.92 10.65 2.21
N ASP A 50 -47.95 10.06 2.89
CA ASP A 50 -47.83 8.60 3.03
C ASP A 50 -48.54 8.21 4.33
N ILE A 51 -49.62 7.44 4.21
CA ILE A 51 -50.42 6.93 5.30
C ILE A 51 -50.27 5.41 5.29
N LEU A 52 -49.58 4.86 6.30
CA LEU A 52 -49.35 3.41 6.45
C LEU A 52 -48.71 2.72 5.21
N GLY A 53 -47.94 3.43 4.40
CA GLY A 53 -47.31 2.92 3.17
C GLY A 53 -48.08 3.22 1.88
N VAL A 54 -49.31 3.75 1.99
CA VAL A 54 -50.10 4.21 0.84
C VAL A 54 -49.83 5.69 0.63
N PHE A 55 -49.24 6.04 -0.51
CA PHE A 55 -48.95 7.44 -0.84
C PHE A 55 -50.08 8.07 -1.64
N GLN A 56 -50.59 9.19 -1.14
CA GLN A 56 -51.57 10.04 -1.82
C GLN A 56 -50.95 11.40 -2.10
N LEU A 57 -50.98 11.81 -3.36
CA LEU A 57 -50.53 13.14 -3.79
C LEU A 57 -51.66 14.14 -3.52
N ASP A 58 -51.39 15.14 -2.68
CA ASP A 58 -52.36 16.18 -2.30
C ASP A 58 -52.34 17.36 -3.28
N VAL A 59 -51.15 17.70 -3.79
CA VAL A 59 -50.93 18.72 -4.84
C VAL A 59 -50.11 18.10 -5.97
N PRO A 60 -50.61 18.14 -7.22
CA PRO A 60 -49.96 17.51 -8.37
C PRO A 60 -48.63 18.19 -8.75
N HIS A 61 -47.82 17.47 -9.53
CA HIS A 61 -46.60 18.01 -10.15
C HIS A 61 -46.91 19.13 -11.13
N GLU A 62 -46.03 20.13 -11.13
CA GLU A 62 -46.05 21.20 -12.11
C GLU A 62 -45.63 20.68 -13.49
N PRO A 63 -46.12 21.25 -14.63
CA PRO A 63 -45.87 20.70 -15.96
C PRO A 63 -44.40 20.56 -16.38
N LEU A 64 -43.49 21.30 -15.74
CA LEU A 64 -42.05 21.25 -15.97
C LEU A 64 -41.32 20.24 -15.06
N CYS A 65 -41.97 19.77 -13.99
CA CYS A 65 -41.42 18.74 -13.12
C CYS A 65 -41.50 17.39 -13.85
N ARG A 66 -40.35 16.87 -14.26
CA ARG A 66 -40.25 15.57 -14.94
C ARG A 66 -39.83 14.48 -13.97
N PRO A 67 -40.35 13.24 -14.12
CA PRO A 67 -39.87 12.11 -13.35
C PRO A 67 -38.44 11.76 -13.76
N ASN A 68 -37.71 11.11 -12.84
CA ASN A 68 -36.37 10.58 -13.10
C ASN A 68 -36.41 9.04 -13.10
N PRO A 69 -36.70 8.39 -14.25
CA PRO A 69 -36.79 6.94 -14.34
C PRO A 69 -35.44 6.26 -14.03
N ASP A 70 -34.32 6.88 -14.38
CA ASP A 70 -32.98 6.39 -14.03
C ASP A 70 -32.77 6.37 -12.52
N GLN A 71 -33.31 7.34 -11.77
CA GLN A 71 -33.23 7.33 -10.31
C GLN A 71 -34.06 6.21 -9.68
N LEU A 72 -35.23 5.88 -10.23
CA LEU A 72 -36.04 4.73 -9.82
C LEU A 72 -35.31 3.40 -10.12
N LEU A 73 -34.77 3.26 -11.33
CA LEU A 73 -34.05 2.08 -11.80
C LEU A 73 -32.76 1.85 -11.00
N LEU A 74 -31.99 2.90 -10.72
CA LEU A 74 -30.81 2.87 -9.84
C LEU A 74 -31.17 2.50 -8.40
N ASN A 75 -32.36 2.87 -7.92
CA ASN A 75 -32.83 2.51 -6.59
C ASN A 75 -33.22 1.04 -6.50
N ARG A 76 -33.85 0.49 -7.54
CA ARG A 76 -34.12 -0.95 -7.69
C ARG A 76 -32.82 -1.76 -7.71
N MET A 77 -31.87 -1.37 -8.56
CA MET A 77 -30.52 -1.96 -8.63
C MET A 77 -29.85 -2.03 -7.25
N ARG A 78 -29.86 -0.91 -6.51
CA ARG A 78 -29.27 -0.83 -5.15
C ARG A 78 -29.93 -1.78 -4.15
N GLU A 79 -31.24 -1.98 -4.22
CA GLU A 79 -31.93 -2.88 -3.30
C GLU A 79 -31.79 -4.35 -3.72
N GLU A 80 -31.76 -4.66 -5.01
CA GLU A 80 -31.44 -6.01 -5.51
C GLU A 80 -30.04 -6.45 -5.06
N ILE A 81 -29.03 -5.58 -5.20
CA ILE A 81 -27.67 -5.81 -4.69
C ILE A 81 -27.69 -6.11 -3.18
N ARG A 82 -28.50 -5.37 -2.39
CA ARG A 82 -28.64 -5.66 -0.96
C ARG A 82 -29.38 -6.96 -0.70
N GLN A 83 -30.44 -7.28 -1.43
CA GLN A 83 -31.20 -8.52 -1.24
C GLN A 83 -30.31 -9.74 -1.50
N LEU A 84 -29.58 -9.75 -2.61
CA LEU A 84 -28.59 -10.78 -2.91
C LEU A 84 -27.49 -10.83 -1.84
N ALA A 85 -26.97 -9.69 -1.37
CA ALA A 85 -25.98 -9.68 -0.30
C ALA A 85 -26.52 -10.21 1.04
N ARG A 86 -27.78 -9.94 1.40
CA ARG A 86 -28.45 -10.53 2.58
C ARG A 86 -28.65 -12.05 2.42
N GLN A 87 -28.82 -12.53 1.20
CA GLN A 87 -29.05 -13.95 0.91
C GLN A 87 -27.73 -14.74 0.89
N SER A 88 -26.73 -14.25 0.17
CA SER A 88 -25.45 -14.93 -0.12
C SER A 88 -24.34 -14.64 0.90
N GLY A 89 -24.36 -13.48 1.55
CA GLY A 89 -23.22 -12.96 2.34
C GLY A 89 -22.08 -12.38 1.50
N ARG A 90 -22.09 -12.54 0.16
CA ARG A 90 -20.98 -12.18 -0.74
C ARG A 90 -21.17 -10.79 -1.33
N VAL A 91 -20.28 -9.85 -0.97
CA VAL A 91 -20.36 -8.43 -1.31
C VAL A 91 -20.10 -8.15 -2.78
N GLU A 92 -18.95 -8.60 -3.28
CA GLU A 92 -18.52 -8.28 -4.66
C GLU A 92 -19.32 -9.08 -5.71
N GLU A 93 -19.63 -10.34 -5.42
CA GLU A 93 -20.48 -11.17 -6.28
C GLU A 93 -21.89 -10.58 -6.40
N SER A 94 -22.52 -10.20 -5.27
CA SER A 94 -23.87 -9.60 -5.30
C SER A 94 -23.90 -8.27 -6.06
N PHE A 95 -22.79 -7.51 -6.08
CA PHE A 95 -22.68 -6.33 -6.94
C PHE A 95 -22.57 -6.71 -8.43
N ARG A 96 -21.60 -7.59 -8.77
CA ARG A 96 -21.30 -7.98 -10.16
C ARG A 96 -22.46 -8.73 -10.84
N THR A 97 -23.22 -9.53 -10.11
CA THR A 97 -24.39 -10.25 -10.62
C THR A 97 -25.49 -9.28 -11.06
N VAL A 98 -25.79 -8.26 -10.24
CA VAL A 98 -26.80 -7.24 -10.60
C VAL A 98 -26.28 -6.28 -11.68
N GLU A 99 -24.99 -5.90 -11.66
CA GLU A 99 -24.37 -5.06 -12.69
C GLU A 99 -24.43 -5.68 -14.11
N ARG A 100 -24.46 -7.02 -14.17
CA ARG A 100 -24.60 -7.80 -15.40
C ARG A 100 -26.06 -7.92 -15.89
N ASN A 101 -27.06 -7.72 -15.03
CA ASN A 101 -28.47 -7.75 -15.43
C ASN A 101 -28.74 -6.67 -16.51
N PRO A 102 -29.24 -7.05 -17.72
CA PRO A 102 -29.52 -6.10 -18.80
C PRO A 102 -30.48 -4.97 -18.43
N GLU A 103 -31.37 -5.18 -17.46
CA GLU A 103 -32.32 -4.18 -16.95
C GLU A 103 -31.62 -2.90 -16.50
N TYR A 104 -30.44 -3.02 -15.87
CA TYR A 104 -29.71 -1.87 -15.31
C TYR A 104 -28.68 -1.26 -16.27
N ARG A 105 -28.70 -1.62 -17.57
CA ARG A 105 -27.71 -1.16 -18.56
C ARG A 105 -27.56 0.37 -18.61
N THR A 106 -28.65 1.13 -18.49
CA THR A 106 -28.61 2.60 -18.53
C THR A 106 -28.04 3.23 -17.26
N VAL A 107 -28.22 2.61 -16.09
CA VAL A 107 -27.91 3.23 -14.78
C VAL A 107 -26.70 2.64 -14.05
N ARG A 108 -26.23 1.44 -14.43
CA ARG A 108 -25.14 0.75 -13.73
C ARG A 108 -23.85 1.57 -13.60
N HIS A 109 -23.59 2.48 -14.55
CA HIS A 109 -22.43 3.36 -14.53
C HIS A 109 -22.52 4.49 -13.47
N LEU A 110 -23.69 4.70 -12.86
CA LEU A 110 -23.95 5.69 -11.80
C LEU A 110 -23.64 5.16 -10.39
N ILE A 111 -23.19 3.90 -10.28
CA ILE A 111 -22.82 3.27 -9.03
C ILE A 111 -21.54 2.44 -9.23
N THR A 112 -20.71 2.40 -8.20
CA THR A 112 -19.50 1.56 -8.19
C THR A 112 -19.48 0.72 -6.92
N LEU A 113 -18.78 -0.43 -6.98
CA LEU A 113 -18.58 -1.26 -5.80
C LEU A 113 -18.05 -0.43 -4.62
N ASP A 114 -17.00 0.37 -4.83
CA ASP A 114 -16.41 1.24 -3.80
C ASP A 114 -17.41 2.23 -3.17
N SER A 115 -18.21 2.91 -4.00
CA SER A 115 -19.18 3.92 -3.53
C SER A 115 -20.34 3.31 -2.74
N PHE A 116 -20.63 2.02 -2.95
CA PHE A 116 -21.72 1.31 -2.29
C PHE A 116 -21.25 0.29 -1.24
N ASN A 117 -19.95 -0.01 -1.17
CA ASN A 117 -19.33 -1.10 -0.41
C ASN A 117 -19.86 -1.21 1.04
N SER A 118 -19.83 -0.10 1.79
CA SER A 118 -20.32 -0.03 3.17
C SER A 118 -21.81 -0.34 3.33
N SER A 119 -22.62 -0.13 2.29
CA SER A 119 -24.04 -0.52 2.28
C SER A 119 -24.23 -2.00 1.95
N ILE A 120 -23.39 -2.58 1.08
CA ILE A 120 -23.45 -4.01 0.74
C ILE A 120 -22.92 -4.85 1.90
N ARG A 121 -21.77 -4.48 2.48
CA ARG A 121 -21.21 -5.13 3.70
C ARG A 121 -22.20 -5.18 4.87
N ARG A 122 -23.00 -4.12 5.06
CA ARG A 122 -24.07 -4.09 6.09
C ARG A 122 -25.27 -4.98 5.75
N ALA A 123 -25.53 -5.24 4.47
CA ALA A 123 -26.54 -6.20 4.05
C ALA A 123 -26.02 -7.64 4.24
N ALA A 124 -24.78 -7.90 3.83
CA ALA A 124 -24.06 -9.16 3.99
C ALA A 124 -23.82 -9.56 5.45
N SER A 125 -23.65 -8.60 6.37
CA SER A 125 -23.36 -8.90 7.79
C SER A 125 -24.45 -9.70 8.51
N LEU A 126 -25.66 -9.82 7.94
CA LEU A 126 -26.72 -10.70 8.47
C LEU A 126 -26.44 -12.20 8.29
N ARG A 127 -25.55 -12.57 7.36
CA ARG A 127 -25.11 -13.96 7.12
C ARG A 127 -23.75 -14.29 7.74
N ARG A 128 -23.07 -13.29 8.28
CA ARG A 128 -21.72 -13.42 8.80
C ARG A 128 -21.74 -14.07 10.19
N PRO A 129 -20.79 -14.96 10.51
CA PRO A 129 -20.58 -15.42 11.89
C PRO A 129 -20.31 -14.27 12.85
N ASN A 130 -20.46 -14.54 14.13
CA ASN A 130 -20.06 -13.59 15.17
C ASN A 130 -18.57 -13.22 15.04
N PRO A 131 -18.17 -12.02 15.52
CA PRO A 131 -16.76 -11.69 15.69
C PRO A 131 -16.03 -12.77 16.49
N VAL A 132 -14.84 -13.14 16.05
CA VAL A 132 -13.98 -14.13 16.67
C VAL A 132 -12.82 -13.42 17.37
N HIS A 133 -12.47 -13.90 18.57
CA HIS A 133 -11.49 -13.25 19.45
C HIS A 133 -10.24 -14.11 19.72
N SER A 134 -10.16 -15.29 19.12
CA SER A 134 -8.97 -16.16 19.11
C SER A 134 -8.86 -16.88 17.77
N VAL A 135 -7.69 -17.43 17.45
CA VAL A 135 -7.46 -18.15 16.18
C VAL A 135 -8.12 -19.52 16.20
N GLU A 136 -8.18 -20.17 17.36
CA GLU A 136 -8.91 -21.43 17.59
C GLU A 136 -10.40 -21.24 17.30
N ALA A 137 -11.01 -20.18 17.83
CA ALA A 137 -12.41 -19.83 17.58
C ALA A 137 -12.67 -19.50 16.10
N PHE A 138 -11.71 -18.85 15.43
CA PHE A 138 -11.79 -18.60 13.99
C PHE A 138 -11.74 -19.89 13.16
N VAL A 139 -10.80 -20.79 13.47
CA VAL A 139 -10.64 -22.10 12.81
C VAL A 139 -11.87 -22.98 13.04
N GLN A 140 -12.42 -23.02 14.26
CA GLN A 140 -13.67 -23.73 14.56
C GLN A 140 -14.86 -23.14 13.78
N ALA A 141 -14.97 -21.81 13.71
CA ALA A 141 -16.05 -21.16 12.96
C ALA A 141 -15.93 -21.33 11.43
N LEU A 142 -14.71 -21.48 10.89
CA LEU A 142 -14.47 -21.80 9.47
C LEU A 142 -15.02 -23.18 9.10
N GLN A 143 -14.87 -24.20 9.96
CA GLN A 143 -15.38 -25.55 9.71
C GLN A 143 -16.90 -25.55 9.46
N GLY A 144 -17.64 -24.74 10.22
CA GLY A 144 -19.10 -24.60 10.11
C GLY A 144 -19.57 -23.57 9.07
N ASN A 145 -18.69 -22.93 8.32
CA ASN A 145 -19.07 -21.86 7.40
C ASN A 145 -18.50 -22.04 5.98
N GLU A 146 -19.28 -22.73 5.15
CA GLU A 146 -18.96 -23.01 3.74
C GLU A 146 -18.61 -21.76 2.92
N HIS A 147 -19.27 -20.62 3.18
CA HIS A 147 -18.99 -19.37 2.46
C HIS A 147 -17.54 -18.92 2.64
N TYR A 148 -16.94 -19.07 3.84
CA TYR A 148 -15.53 -18.73 4.08
C TYR A 148 -14.55 -19.87 3.84
N ARG A 149 -15.06 -21.11 3.79
CA ARG A 149 -14.26 -22.32 3.48
C ARG A 149 -13.98 -22.49 1.98
N THR A 150 -14.87 -21.98 1.11
CA THR A 150 -14.81 -22.13 -0.35
C THR A 150 -14.37 -20.85 -1.08
N ASN A 151 -13.94 -20.93 -2.34
CA ASN A 151 -13.62 -19.75 -3.17
C ASN A 151 -14.89 -19.16 -3.85
N THR A 152 -14.73 -18.40 -4.93
CA THR A 152 -15.89 -17.87 -5.72
C THR A 152 -16.58 -18.90 -6.59
N ASP A 153 -15.97 -20.08 -6.77
CA ASP A 153 -16.42 -21.10 -7.73
C ASP A 153 -16.89 -22.37 -6.98
N GLY A 154 -16.90 -22.33 -5.64
CA GLY A 154 -17.32 -23.42 -4.76
C GLY A 154 -16.22 -24.42 -4.40
N GLU A 155 -14.99 -24.23 -4.91
CA GLU A 155 -13.85 -25.09 -4.57
C GLU A 155 -13.32 -24.79 -3.17
N GLU A 156 -12.59 -25.74 -2.57
CA GLU A 156 -11.95 -25.54 -1.27
C GLU A 156 -10.90 -24.42 -1.33
N PHE A 157 -11.00 -23.49 -0.40
CA PHE A 157 -10.14 -22.30 -0.29
C PHE A 157 -9.39 -22.26 1.03
N TYR A 158 -10.08 -22.52 2.15
CA TYR A 158 -9.43 -22.82 3.43
C TYR A 158 -8.90 -24.26 3.38
N LEU A 159 -7.58 -24.41 3.46
CA LEU A 159 -6.93 -25.70 3.27
C LEU A 159 -6.64 -26.40 4.60
N ARG A 160 -6.10 -25.67 5.59
CA ARG A 160 -5.75 -26.20 6.91
C ARG A 160 -5.41 -25.11 7.93
N ALA A 161 -5.45 -25.47 9.20
CA ALA A 161 -4.76 -24.76 10.27
C ALA A 161 -3.52 -25.58 10.68
N ILE A 162 -2.33 -24.98 10.60
CA ILE A 162 -1.05 -25.60 10.98
C ILE A 162 -0.69 -25.09 12.39
N THR A 163 -0.32 -26.00 13.29
CA THR A 163 0.06 -25.64 14.67
C THR A 163 1.54 -25.95 14.91
N VAL A 164 2.30 -24.97 15.40
CA VAL A 164 3.72 -25.08 15.75
C VAL A 164 3.94 -24.39 17.10
N ASP A 165 4.43 -25.11 18.12
CA ASP A 165 4.58 -24.61 19.51
C ASP A 165 3.37 -23.81 20.03
N ASP A 166 2.17 -24.41 19.95
CA ASP A 166 0.89 -23.77 20.31
C ASP A 166 0.55 -22.48 19.53
N ARG A 167 1.22 -22.22 18.41
CA ARG A 167 0.90 -21.13 17.46
C ARG A 167 0.23 -21.67 16.23
N ILE A 168 -0.96 -21.14 15.94
CA ILE A 168 -1.79 -21.56 14.82
C ILE A 168 -1.59 -20.60 13.63
N HIS A 169 -1.40 -21.17 12.45
CA HIS A 169 -1.28 -20.47 11.18
C HIS A 169 -2.40 -20.96 10.25
N VAL A 170 -3.19 -20.05 9.70
CA VAL A 170 -4.41 -20.39 8.93
C VAL A 170 -4.08 -20.29 7.44
N VAL A 171 -4.10 -21.44 6.76
CA VAL A 171 -3.67 -21.60 5.36
C VAL A 171 -4.89 -21.56 4.44
N PHE A 172 -4.88 -20.62 3.51
CA PHE A 172 -5.77 -20.57 2.35
C PHE A 172 -4.97 -20.74 1.06
N GLY A 173 -5.60 -21.16 -0.03
CA GLY A 173 -4.92 -21.29 -1.32
C GLY A 173 -5.87 -21.55 -2.49
N SER A 174 -5.33 -21.44 -3.70
CA SER A 174 -6.07 -21.72 -4.93
C SER A 174 -5.84 -23.18 -5.36
N VAL A 175 -6.74 -24.08 -4.97
CA VAL A 175 -6.56 -25.54 -5.21
C VAL A 175 -6.47 -25.87 -6.70
N ALA A 176 -7.26 -25.22 -7.56
CA ALA A 176 -7.16 -25.39 -9.00
C ALA A 176 -5.79 -24.97 -9.55
N THR A 177 -5.27 -23.80 -9.15
CA THR A 177 -3.95 -23.33 -9.61
C THR A 177 -2.81 -24.19 -9.04
N LEU A 178 -2.88 -24.58 -7.76
CA LEU A 178 -1.89 -25.47 -7.13
C LEU A 178 -1.82 -26.84 -7.83
N ARG A 179 -2.96 -27.41 -8.24
CA ARG A 179 -3.00 -28.66 -9.01
C ARG A 179 -2.43 -28.51 -10.41
N ALA A 180 -2.74 -27.42 -11.12
CA ALA A 180 -2.18 -27.14 -12.46
C ALA A 180 -0.65 -26.91 -12.48
N LEU A 181 -0.03 -26.71 -11.31
CA LEU A 181 1.42 -26.60 -11.16
C LEU A 181 2.10 -27.94 -10.83
N ALA A 182 1.34 -28.99 -10.50
CA ALA A 182 1.87 -30.31 -10.16
C ALA A 182 2.28 -31.16 -11.39
N ASP A 183 2.00 -30.70 -12.61
CA ASP A 183 2.21 -31.41 -13.88
C ASP A 183 3.69 -31.55 -14.31
N GLY A 184 4.64 -31.55 -13.37
CA GLY A 184 6.07 -31.77 -13.61
C GLY A 184 6.82 -30.64 -14.31
N ARG A 185 6.16 -29.50 -14.59
CA ARG A 185 6.80 -28.29 -15.13
C ARG A 185 7.70 -27.62 -14.08
N ASP A 186 8.74 -26.93 -14.55
CA ASP A 186 9.56 -26.06 -13.71
C ASP A 186 8.71 -24.92 -13.12
N VAL A 187 8.80 -24.74 -11.79
CA VAL A 187 8.08 -23.72 -11.03
C VAL A 187 9.08 -22.75 -10.41
N GLU A 188 8.95 -21.46 -10.76
CA GLU A 188 9.60 -20.35 -10.09
C GLU A 188 8.61 -19.75 -9.07
N LEU A 189 9.00 -19.68 -7.79
CA LEU A 189 8.19 -19.08 -6.73
C LEU A 189 8.74 -17.72 -6.28
N HIS A 190 7.84 -16.81 -5.95
CA HIS A 190 8.13 -15.61 -5.17
C HIS A 190 7.43 -15.77 -3.81
N VAL A 191 8.16 -15.57 -2.70
CA VAL A 191 7.64 -15.68 -1.33
C VAL A 191 7.89 -14.39 -0.57
N ASP A 192 6.85 -13.91 0.12
CA ASP A 192 6.84 -12.58 0.72
C ASP A 192 6.01 -12.57 2.02
N ALA A 193 6.52 -11.89 3.05
CA ALA A 193 5.93 -11.78 4.39
C ALA A 193 5.64 -10.32 4.81
N ALA A 194 5.73 -9.35 3.88
CA ALA A 194 5.70 -7.92 4.20
C ALA A 194 4.33 -7.34 4.59
N VAL A 195 3.22 -8.10 4.47
CA VAL A 195 1.87 -7.55 4.67
C VAL A 195 1.47 -7.59 6.15
N LYS A 196 1.77 -6.50 6.86
CA LYS A 196 1.35 -6.25 8.26
C LYS A 196 -0.13 -5.87 8.39
N THR A 197 -0.78 -5.44 7.31
CA THR A 197 -2.22 -5.15 7.27
C THR A 197 -2.99 -6.47 7.28
N VAL A 198 -3.16 -7.04 8.48
CA VAL A 198 -3.92 -8.26 8.78
C VAL A 198 -4.86 -8.04 9.97
N PRO A 199 -5.86 -8.93 10.18
CA PRO A 199 -6.68 -8.89 11.38
C PRO A 199 -5.85 -9.07 12.65
N ALA A 200 -6.24 -8.38 13.73
CA ALA A 200 -5.49 -8.29 14.99
C ALA A 200 -5.20 -9.63 15.71
N LEU A 201 -5.77 -10.74 15.23
CA LEU A 201 -5.44 -12.11 15.67
C LEU A 201 -4.11 -12.62 15.09
N PHE A 202 -3.57 -11.95 14.07
CA PHE A 202 -2.40 -12.37 13.30
C PHE A 202 -1.32 -11.28 13.28
N GLN A 203 -0.06 -11.68 13.06
CA GLN A 203 1.08 -10.77 12.97
C GLN A 203 1.42 -10.36 11.53
N GLN A 204 1.10 -11.22 10.56
CA GLN A 204 1.36 -10.99 9.13
C GLN A 204 0.52 -11.91 8.25
N LEU A 205 0.45 -11.58 6.96
CA LEU A 205 0.12 -12.51 5.89
C LEU A 205 1.43 -12.92 5.20
N PHE A 206 1.71 -14.22 5.16
CA PHE A 206 2.71 -14.80 4.27
C PHE A 206 2.05 -15.25 2.97
N ALA A 207 2.57 -14.77 1.84
CA ALA A 207 2.05 -15.06 0.52
C ALA A 207 3.07 -15.86 -0.29
N VAL A 208 2.62 -16.97 -0.88
CA VAL A 208 3.36 -17.71 -1.91
C VAL A 208 2.73 -17.41 -3.25
N GLN A 209 3.55 -16.98 -4.20
CA GLN A 209 3.15 -16.61 -5.54
C GLN A 209 3.94 -17.43 -6.57
N VAL A 210 3.28 -17.87 -7.63
CA VAL A 210 3.95 -18.48 -8.78
C VAL A 210 4.30 -17.43 -9.83
N VAL A 211 5.49 -17.53 -10.42
CA VAL A 211 5.86 -16.79 -11.63
C VAL A 211 5.46 -17.61 -12.84
N ASN A 212 4.64 -17.03 -13.73
CA ASN A 212 4.34 -17.63 -15.02
C ASN A 212 4.41 -16.56 -16.11
N GLY A 213 5.32 -16.76 -17.08
CA GLY A 213 5.65 -15.75 -18.07
C GLY A 213 6.26 -14.49 -17.46
N ASP A 214 5.65 -13.33 -17.74
CA ASP A 214 6.04 -12.03 -17.18
C ASP A 214 5.14 -11.61 -16.00
N HIS A 215 4.39 -12.54 -15.39
CA HIS A 215 3.36 -12.28 -14.38
C HIS A 215 3.56 -13.09 -13.09
N VAL A 216 2.95 -12.63 -11.98
CA VAL A 216 2.89 -13.34 -10.70
C VAL A 216 1.45 -13.52 -10.21
N PHE A 217 1.14 -14.67 -9.63
CA PHE A 217 -0.20 -15.06 -9.21
C PHE A 217 -0.13 -15.67 -7.80
N GLY A 218 -0.98 -15.23 -6.87
CA GLY A 218 -1.06 -15.83 -5.54
C GLY A 218 -1.59 -17.26 -5.60
N ILE A 219 -0.89 -18.18 -4.95
CA ILE A 219 -1.28 -19.61 -4.87
C ILE A 219 -1.54 -20.06 -3.44
N LEU A 220 -0.87 -19.44 -2.45
CA LEU A 220 -1.05 -19.71 -1.02
C LEU A 220 -1.07 -18.38 -0.24
N TYR A 221 -1.96 -18.29 0.74
CA TYR A 221 -2.19 -17.12 1.58
C TYR A 221 -2.27 -17.61 3.04
N VAL A 222 -1.28 -17.29 3.87
CA VAL A 222 -1.20 -17.82 5.23
C VAL A 222 -1.24 -16.69 6.24
N LEU A 223 -2.31 -16.67 7.05
CA LEU A 223 -2.43 -15.76 8.18
C LEU A 223 -1.64 -16.35 9.36
N MET A 224 -0.51 -15.72 9.71
CA MET A 224 0.45 -16.25 10.68
C MET A 224 0.36 -15.53 12.02
N THR A 225 0.41 -16.29 13.12
CA THR A 225 0.43 -15.76 14.50
C THR A 225 1.83 -15.49 15.05
N ARG A 226 2.87 -15.96 14.36
CA ARG A 226 4.29 -15.86 14.72
C ARG A 226 5.14 -15.95 13.43
N ARG A 227 6.39 -15.47 13.47
CA ARG A 227 7.31 -15.35 12.32
C ARG A 227 8.65 -16.07 12.56
N ARG A 228 8.63 -17.34 12.95
CA ARG A 228 9.86 -18.11 13.19
C ARG A 228 10.13 -19.12 12.10
N GLU A 229 11.39 -19.54 12.01
CA GLU A 229 11.86 -20.54 11.05
C GLU A 229 11.02 -21.85 11.09
N PRO A 230 10.66 -22.42 12.26
CA PRO A 230 9.77 -23.58 12.31
C PRO A 230 8.34 -23.31 11.80
N ASP A 231 7.85 -22.06 11.92
CA ASP A 231 6.53 -21.67 11.43
C ASP A 231 6.50 -21.71 9.89
N TYR A 232 7.50 -21.08 9.25
CA TYR A 232 7.66 -21.10 7.79
C TYR A 232 7.96 -22.51 7.28
N GLN A 233 8.81 -23.27 7.98
CA GLN A 233 9.14 -24.64 7.61
C GLN A 233 7.87 -25.51 7.54
N ALA A 234 7.04 -25.53 8.58
CA ALA A 234 5.81 -26.32 8.59
C ALA A 234 4.83 -25.91 7.47
N ILE A 235 4.76 -24.62 7.13
CA ILE A 235 3.94 -24.11 6.01
C ILE A 235 4.48 -24.59 4.66
N LEU A 236 5.79 -24.52 4.45
CA LEU A 236 6.44 -24.92 3.19
C LEU A 236 6.44 -26.45 3.02
N GLU A 237 6.59 -27.21 4.12
CA GLU A 237 6.44 -28.67 4.13
C GLU A 237 5.02 -29.06 3.74
N TYR A 238 4.00 -28.43 4.33
CA TYR A 238 2.61 -28.63 3.94
C TYR A 238 2.38 -28.37 2.43
N LEU A 239 2.96 -27.29 1.89
CA LEU A 239 2.88 -26.97 0.45
C LEU A 239 3.54 -28.06 -0.40
N ARG A 240 4.80 -28.42 -0.09
CA ARG A 240 5.58 -29.45 -0.79
C ARG A 240 4.88 -30.81 -0.79
N ASP A 241 4.34 -31.22 0.36
CA ASP A 241 3.81 -32.58 0.56
C ASP A 241 2.37 -32.71 0.04
N SER A 242 1.58 -31.63 0.07
CA SER A 242 0.19 -31.63 -0.42
C SER A 242 0.08 -31.28 -1.90
N PHE A 243 1.02 -30.51 -2.43
CA PHE A 243 1.04 -30.02 -3.82
C PHE A 243 2.47 -30.13 -4.37
N PRO A 244 2.95 -31.35 -4.70
CA PRO A 244 4.31 -31.56 -5.17
C PRO A 244 4.54 -30.89 -6.53
N MET A 245 5.34 -29.83 -6.52
CA MET A 245 5.75 -29.04 -7.69
C MET A 245 7.25 -29.18 -7.91
N ASN A 246 7.72 -29.14 -9.16
CA ASN A 246 9.15 -29.06 -9.45
C ASN A 246 9.67 -27.62 -9.24
N VAL A 247 9.83 -27.21 -7.98
CA VAL A 247 10.30 -25.86 -7.65
C VAL A 247 11.80 -25.73 -7.94
N VAL A 248 12.14 -24.98 -8.99
CA VAL A 248 13.54 -24.78 -9.43
C VAL A 248 14.16 -23.50 -8.86
N SER A 249 13.35 -22.54 -8.45
CA SER A 249 13.81 -21.25 -7.91
C SER A 249 12.80 -20.67 -6.93
N VAL A 250 13.31 -20.02 -5.88
CA VAL A 250 12.53 -19.25 -4.91
C VAL A 250 13.17 -17.88 -4.74
N MET A 251 12.47 -16.82 -5.15
CA MET A 251 12.81 -15.45 -4.78
C MET A 251 12.20 -15.11 -3.43
N ALA A 252 13.05 -14.72 -2.49
CA ALA A 252 12.65 -14.30 -1.15
C ALA A 252 13.39 -13.03 -0.73
N ASP A 253 12.87 -12.38 0.30
CA ASP A 253 13.54 -11.26 0.93
C ASP A 253 14.67 -11.70 1.87
N PHE A 254 15.32 -10.74 2.52
CA PHE A 254 16.45 -10.98 3.40
C PHE A 254 16.04 -11.16 4.87
N GLU A 255 14.93 -11.86 5.09
CA GLU A 255 14.47 -12.35 6.40
C GLU A 255 15.11 -13.71 6.69
N ARG A 256 15.87 -13.83 7.77
CA ARG A 256 16.63 -15.07 8.11
C ARG A 256 15.70 -16.28 8.24
N ALA A 257 14.60 -16.14 8.98
CA ALA A 257 13.70 -17.24 9.31
C ALA A 257 13.08 -17.89 8.06
N LEU A 258 12.57 -17.07 7.13
CA LEU A 258 12.00 -17.53 5.87
C LEU A 258 13.06 -18.19 4.96
N ARG A 259 14.25 -17.60 4.85
CA ARG A 259 15.33 -18.13 4.00
C ARG A 259 15.83 -19.49 4.46
N ASN A 260 16.06 -19.63 5.76
CA ASN A 260 16.48 -20.90 6.35
C ASN A 260 15.42 -21.98 6.12
N ALA A 261 14.14 -21.67 6.36
CA ALA A 261 13.04 -22.58 6.09
C ALA A 261 12.97 -23.01 4.61
N VAL A 262 13.14 -22.09 3.65
CA VAL A 262 13.21 -22.43 2.22
C VAL A 262 14.40 -23.36 1.92
N GLY A 263 15.59 -23.04 2.45
CA GLY A 263 16.79 -23.87 2.26
C GLY A 263 16.67 -25.28 2.83
N THR A 264 15.97 -25.43 3.97
CA THR A 264 15.70 -26.72 4.62
C THR A 264 14.65 -27.53 3.86
N VAL A 265 13.57 -26.90 3.41
CA VAL A 265 12.40 -27.61 2.82
C VAL A 265 12.53 -27.86 1.33
N LEU A 266 13.16 -26.93 0.60
CA LEU A 266 13.34 -26.95 -0.86
C LEU A 266 14.83 -26.86 -1.25
N PRO A 267 15.71 -27.76 -0.76
CA PRO A 267 17.17 -27.64 -0.92
C PRO A 267 17.66 -27.75 -2.38
N GLN A 268 16.82 -28.23 -3.29
CA GLN A 268 17.12 -28.30 -4.73
C GLN A 268 16.76 -27.00 -5.48
N ALA A 269 15.92 -26.14 -4.88
CA ALA A 269 15.53 -24.88 -5.50
C ALA A 269 16.62 -23.82 -5.29
N ARG A 270 16.92 -23.02 -6.31
CA ARG A 270 17.82 -21.86 -6.15
C ARG A 270 17.13 -20.79 -5.31
N LEU A 271 17.57 -20.60 -4.06
CA LEU A 271 17.13 -19.49 -3.22
C LEU A 271 17.84 -18.20 -3.63
N ASN A 272 17.09 -17.22 -4.14
CA ASN A 272 17.60 -15.91 -4.56
C ASN A 272 17.04 -14.79 -3.70
N GLY A 273 17.90 -13.84 -3.32
CA GLY A 273 17.51 -12.60 -2.66
C GLY A 273 16.95 -11.57 -3.63
N CYS A 274 15.91 -10.85 -3.22
CA CYS A 274 15.34 -9.75 -3.99
C CYS A 274 16.32 -8.57 -4.17
N TRP A 275 16.69 -8.23 -5.41
CA TRP A 275 17.66 -7.14 -5.68
C TRP A 275 17.16 -5.74 -5.27
N THR A 276 15.84 -5.47 -5.29
CA THR A 276 15.31 -4.17 -4.81
C THR A 276 15.52 -4.02 -3.30
N HIS A 277 15.21 -5.06 -2.52
CA HIS A 277 15.42 -5.05 -1.07
C HIS A 277 16.89 -4.98 -0.68
N TYR A 278 17.80 -5.64 -1.41
CA TYR A 278 19.25 -5.42 -1.23
C TYR A 278 19.61 -3.94 -1.40
N CYS A 279 19.16 -3.33 -2.50
CA CYS A 279 19.49 -1.95 -2.83
C CYS A 279 18.91 -0.95 -1.82
N ARG A 280 17.66 -1.13 -1.38
CA ARG A 280 17.03 -0.29 -0.34
C ARG A 280 17.78 -0.38 0.99
N ARG A 281 18.21 -1.59 1.39
CA ARG A 281 19.01 -1.78 2.62
C ARG A 281 20.40 -1.14 2.51
N VAL A 282 21.06 -1.23 1.36
CA VAL A 282 22.31 -0.49 1.09
C VAL A 282 22.09 1.02 1.22
N ASP A 283 21.03 1.57 0.62
CA ASP A 283 20.70 3.00 0.77
C ASP A 283 20.47 3.38 2.24
N LYS A 284 19.71 2.57 2.99
CA LYS A 284 19.42 2.76 4.43
C LYS A 284 20.67 2.73 5.29
N ARG A 285 21.65 1.86 4.99
CA ARG A 285 22.95 1.85 5.70
C ARG A 285 23.79 3.10 5.38
N CYS A 286 23.73 3.59 4.14
CA CYS A 286 24.41 4.82 3.73
C CYS A 286 23.84 6.11 4.35
N LEU A 287 22.71 6.04 5.08
CA LEU A 287 22.21 7.17 5.87
C LEU A 287 22.82 7.28 7.29
N ARG A 288 23.72 6.37 7.69
CA ARG A 288 24.35 6.36 9.03
C ARG A 288 25.76 6.96 9.05
N GLY A 289 26.18 7.50 10.19
CA GLY A 289 27.52 8.05 10.39
C GLY A 289 27.83 9.23 9.45
N SER A 290 29.03 9.25 8.90
CA SER A 290 29.46 10.20 7.85
C SER A 290 29.18 9.72 6.42
N LEU A 291 28.61 8.53 6.23
CA LEU A 291 28.24 8.01 4.91
C LEU A 291 27.28 8.93 4.12
N PRO A 292 26.36 9.72 4.70
CA PRO A 292 25.58 10.70 3.94
C PRO A 292 26.46 11.75 3.24
N ALA A 293 27.51 12.23 3.90
CA ALA A 293 28.45 13.21 3.32
C ALA A 293 29.27 12.58 2.19
N VAL A 294 29.77 11.36 2.40
CA VAL A 294 30.43 10.57 1.36
C VAL A 294 29.52 10.35 0.15
N SER A 295 28.27 9.96 0.39
CA SER A 295 27.25 9.68 -0.64
C SER A 295 26.89 10.90 -1.48
N ALA A 296 27.08 12.11 -0.96
CA ALA A 296 26.86 13.35 -1.69
C ALA A 296 28.00 13.69 -2.66
N THR A 297 29.19 13.10 -2.50
CA THR A 297 30.31 13.23 -3.46
C THR A 297 30.10 12.39 -4.71
N GLU A 298 30.65 12.80 -5.86
CA GLU A 298 30.53 12.00 -7.10
C GLU A 298 31.12 10.59 -6.94
N ASP A 299 32.28 10.47 -6.29
CA ASP A 299 32.97 9.19 -6.12
C ASP A 299 32.32 8.28 -5.07
N GLY A 300 31.81 8.83 -3.96
CA GLY A 300 31.04 8.06 -2.99
C GLY A 300 29.70 7.58 -3.55
N HIS A 301 28.99 8.45 -4.27
CA HIS A 301 27.78 8.07 -5.00
C HIS A 301 28.05 6.99 -6.05
N ARG A 302 29.17 7.08 -6.79
CA ARG A 302 29.61 6.05 -7.74
C ARG A 302 29.92 4.72 -7.03
N LEU A 303 30.69 4.74 -5.93
CA LEU A 303 30.99 3.57 -5.12
C LEU A 303 29.71 2.85 -4.67
N ILE A 304 28.76 3.59 -4.09
CA ILE A 304 27.49 3.01 -3.58
C ILE A 304 26.68 2.41 -4.71
N ARG A 305 26.61 3.05 -5.88
CA ARG A 305 25.95 2.48 -7.07
C ARG A 305 26.64 1.21 -7.58
N MET A 306 27.97 1.11 -7.47
CA MET A 306 28.73 -0.10 -7.80
C MET A 306 28.52 -1.21 -6.76
N VAL A 307 28.37 -0.87 -5.47
CA VAL A 307 27.91 -1.83 -4.43
C VAL A 307 26.50 -2.33 -4.75
N LYS A 308 25.56 -1.43 -5.08
CA LYS A 308 24.19 -1.80 -5.54
C LYS A 308 24.20 -2.67 -6.81
N ALA A 309 25.24 -2.58 -7.64
CA ALA A 309 25.43 -3.41 -8.83
C ALA A 309 26.03 -4.80 -8.54
N LEU A 310 26.61 -5.02 -7.36
CA LEU A 310 27.35 -6.24 -7.03
C LEU A 310 26.53 -7.54 -7.22
N PRO A 311 25.23 -7.62 -6.84
CA PRO A 311 24.36 -8.78 -7.12
C PRO A 311 24.18 -9.15 -8.59
N LEU A 312 24.47 -8.23 -9.52
CA LEU A 312 24.33 -8.48 -10.96
C LEU A 312 25.49 -9.30 -11.53
N LEU A 313 26.57 -9.52 -10.76
CA LEU A 313 27.64 -10.45 -11.09
C LEU A 313 27.23 -11.91 -10.80
N PRO A 314 27.75 -12.88 -11.57
CA PRO A 314 27.78 -14.29 -11.20
C PRO A 314 28.35 -14.50 -9.79
N ALA A 315 27.83 -15.48 -9.05
CA ALA A 315 28.15 -15.70 -7.64
C ALA A 315 29.67 -15.87 -7.38
N ASP A 316 30.35 -16.60 -8.26
CA ASP A 316 31.79 -16.82 -8.28
C ASP A 316 32.62 -15.54 -8.52
N LEU A 317 32.03 -14.54 -9.19
CA LEU A 317 32.66 -13.26 -9.48
C LEU A 317 32.36 -12.15 -8.47
N ILE A 318 31.35 -12.32 -7.59
CA ILE A 318 30.98 -11.32 -6.59
C ILE A 318 32.16 -11.00 -5.65
N LEU A 319 32.81 -12.02 -5.09
CA LEU A 319 33.92 -11.81 -4.15
C LEU A 319 35.11 -11.12 -4.84
N ARG A 320 35.39 -11.49 -6.11
CA ARG A 320 36.42 -10.84 -6.94
C ARG A 320 36.07 -9.38 -7.23
N GLY A 321 34.83 -9.09 -7.61
CA GLY A 321 34.35 -7.71 -7.79
C GLY A 321 34.48 -6.86 -6.53
N TYR A 322 34.25 -7.44 -5.35
CA TYR A 322 34.50 -6.75 -4.08
C TYR A 322 36.00 -6.52 -3.81
N LEU A 323 36.84 -7.56 -3.90
CA LEU A 323 38.25 -7.50 -3.52
C LEU A 323 39.11 -6.72 -4.52
N GLU A 324 38.90 -6.93 -5.82
CA GLU A 324 39.74 -6.36 -6.89
C GLU A 324 39.28 -4.95 -7.32
N VAL A 325 38.00 -4.61 -7.13
CA VAL A 325 37.42 -3.34 -7.60
C VAL A 325 36.90 -2.47 -6.45
N LEU A 326 35.89 -2.93 -5.71
CA LEU A 326 35.18 -2.05 -4.76
C LEU A 326 36.05 -1.62 -3.57
N LEU A 327 36.81 -2.55 -2.99
CA LEU A 327 37.65 -2.28 -1.82
C LEU A 327 38.87 -1.37 -2.15
N PRO A 328 39.59 -1.53 -3.28
CA PRO A 328 40.57 -0.54 -3.74
C PRO A 328 39.94 0.80 -4.12
N TYR A 329 38.70 0.82 -4.62
CA TYR A 329 38.00 2.06 -4.90
C TYR A 329 37.68 2.83 -3.62
N SER A 330 37.07 2.19 -2.62
CA SER A 330 36.62 2.87 -1.39
C SER A 330 37.75 3.55 -0.60
N ARG A 331 38.97 2.99 -0.63
CA ARG A 331 40.18 3.58 -0.03
C ARG A 331 40.52 4.98 -0.58
N ARG A 332 39.99 5.37 -1.74
CA ARG A 332 40.24 6.66 -2.40
C ARG A 332 39.10 7.67 -2.27
N VAL A 333 38.01 7.31 -1.57
CA VAL A 333 36.78 8.11 -1.53
C VAL A 333 36.69 9.03 -0.30
N GLY A 334 37.09 8.56 0.88
CA GLY A 334 36.97 9.33 2.12
C GLY A 334 37.92 10.53 2.15
N GLN A 335 37.39 11.73 2.41
CA GLN A 335 38.15 12.98 2.39
C GLN A 335 38.83 13.30 3.74
N ASN A 336 38.38 12.66 4.82
CA ASN A 336 38.92 12.80 6.17
C ASN A 336 38.94 11.46 6.92
N ALA A 337 39.59 11.45 8.09
CA ALA A 337 39.80 10.23 8.88
C ALA A 337 38.49 9.55 9.33
N ARG A 338 37.42 10.34 9.58
CA ARG A 338 36.10 9.81 9.98
C ARG A 338 35.40 9.13 8.81
N GLU A 339 35.34 9.79 7.66
CA GLU A 339 34.79 9.20 6.44
C GLU A 339 35.56 7.94 6.02
N ALA A 340 36.88 7.95 6.15
CA ALA A 340 37.71 6.79 5.89
C ALA A 340 37.46 5.65 6.89
N ARG A 341 37.16 5.94 8.16
CA ARG A 341 36.76 4.94 9.18
C ARG A 341 35.40 4.34 8.82
N ASP A 342 34.38 5.17 8.66
CA ASP A 342 33.00 4.74 8.38
C ASP A 342 32.90 3.96 7.05
N LEU A 343 33.67 4.37 6.02
CA LEU A 343 33.80 3.60 4.77
C LEU A 343 34.48 2.24 4.95
N ARG A 344 35.51 2.14 5.81
CA ARG A 344 36.12 0.84 6.13
C ARG A 344 35.13 -0.07 6.84
N THR A 345 34.37 0.44 7.81
CA THR A 345 33.31 -0.32 8.52
C THR A 345 32.20 -0.75 7.55
N PHE A 346 31.70 0.16 6.72
CA PHE A 346 30.71 -0.15 5.68
C PHE A 346 31.21 -1.24 4.72
N MET A 347 32.44 -1.15 4.22
CA MET A 347 32.96 -2.15 3.27
C MET A 347 33.29 -3.49 3.95
N ARG A 348 33.93 -3.48 5.12
CA ARG A 348 34.36 -4.70 5.84
C ARG A 348 33.20 -5.39 6.55
N ALA A 349 32.53 -4.72 7.48
CA ALA A 349 31.49 -5.32 8.31
C ALA A 349 30.17 -5.51 7.52
N TYR A 350 29.72 -4.46 6.81
CA TYR A 350 28.42 -4.52 6.13
C TYR A 350 28.46 -5.20 4.76
N VAL A 351 29.31 -4.73 3.83
CA VAL A 351 29.37 -5.35 2.48
C VAL A 351 29.99 -6.75 2.56
N ARG A 352 31.22 -6.92 3.07
CA ARG A 352 31.83 -8.26 3.14
C ARG A 352 31.20 -9.15 4.21
N GLY A 353 31.20 -8.72 5.48
CA GLY A 353 30.73 -9.56 6.60
C GLY A 353 29.26 -9.95 6.48
N PHE A 354 28.36 -8.98 6.40
CA PHE A 354 26.93 -9.28 6.30
C PHE A 354 26.53 -9.81 4.90
N TRP A 355 26.77 -9.06 3.82
CA TRP A 355 26.23 -9.45 2.51
C TRP A 355 27.00 -10.58 1.81
N LEU A 356 28.32 -10.63 1.87
CA LEU A 356 29.08 -11.67 1.15
C LEU A 356 29.31 -12.94 1.98
N THR A 357 29.56 -12.80 3.28
CA THR A 357 29.86 -13.96 4.15
C THR A 357 28.60 -14.56 4.76
N ARG A 358 27.72 -13.74 5.36
CA ARG A 358 26.55 -14.26 6.09
C ARG A 358 25.33 -14.55 5.20
N VAL A 359 25.07 -13.73 4.19
CA VAL A 359 24.00 -13.99 3.20
C VAL A 359 24.48 -14.93 2.08
N GLY A 360 25.77 -14.90 1.76
CA GLY A 360 26.39 -15.76 0.74
C GLY A 360 26.22 -15.24 -0.69
N THR A 361 27.24 -15.44 -1.51
CA THR A 361 27.28 -14.94 -2.90
C THR A 361 26.25 -15.61 -3.81
N ASP A 362 25.95 -16.90 -3.61
CA ASP A 362 24.95 -17.64 -4.41
C ASP A 362 23.54 -17.10 -4.24
N GLN A 363 23.16 -16.81 -3.00
CA GLN A 363 21.84 -16.26 -2.68
C GLN A 363 21.76 -14.76 -2.96
N LEU A 364 22.88 -14.05 -2.93
CA LEU A 364 22.95 -12.63 -3.31
C LEU A 364 22.92 -12.45 -4.83
N SER A 365 23.52 -13.35 -5.61
CA SER A 365 23.60 -13.24 -7.06
C SER A 365 22.22 -13.40 -7.71
N VAL A 366 21.86 -12.41 -8.51
CA VAL A 366 20.69 -12.40 -9.40
C VAL A 366 21.11 -12.50 -10.87
N ALA A 367 22.38 -12.84 -11.14
CA ALA A 367 22.88 -13.05 -12.49
C ALA A 367 22.17 -14.21 -13.19
N GLY A 368 21.91 -14.03 -14.49
CA GLY A 368 21.19 -14.99 -15.34
C GLY A 368 19.67 -15.09 -15.09
N LEU A 369 19.16 -14.62 -13.94
CA LEU A 369 17.72 -14.73 -13.64
C LEU A 369 16.88 -13.90 -14.61
N ARG A 370 15.77 -14.50 -15.09
CA ARG A 370 14.72 -13.81 -15.84
C ARG A 370 14.09 -12.68 -15.03
N ARG A 371 13.99 -12.88 -13.71
CA ARG A 371 13.39 -11.97 -12.74
C ARG A 371 14.43 -11.73 -11.64
N ARG A 372 14.86 -10.48 -11.49
CA ARG A 372 15.88 -10.08 -10.49
C ARG A 372 15.29 -9.32 -9.30
N THR A 373 14.04 -8.89 -9.42
CA THR A 373 13.36 -8.06 -8.43
C THR A 373 11.96 -8.57 -8.17
N ASN A 374 11.48 -8.33 -6.95
CA ASN A 374 10.16 -8.74 -6.51
C ASN A 374 9.05 -7.73 -6.91
N ASN A 375 9.31 -6.79 -7.84
CA ASN A 375 8.42 -5.65 -8.15
C ASN A 375 6.96 -6.03 -8.44
N ASP A 376 6.72 -7.16 -9.10
CA ASP A 376 5.36 -7.57 -9.45
C ASP A 376 4.62 -8.11 -8.20
N SER A 377 5.36 -8.67 -7.25
CA SER A 377 4.88 -9.06 -5.92
C SER A 377 4.77 -7.84 -4.99
N GLU A 378 5.67 -6.85 -5.06
CA GLU A 378 5.48 -5.55 -4.40
C GLU A 378 4.21 -4.84 -4.91
N SER A 379 3.94 -4.94 -6.22
CA SER A 379 2.72 -4.41 -6.84
C SER A 379 1.46 -5.18 -6.41
N TRP A 380 1.58 -6.50 -6.24
CA TRP A 380 0.54 -7.36 -5.69
C TRP A 380 0.28 -7.05 -4.19
N ASN A 381 1.32 -6.89 -3.37
CA ASN A 381 1.22 -6.47 -1.97
C ASN A 381 0.57 -5.10 -1.89
N SER A 382 1.00 -4.14 -2.71
CA SER A 382 0.40 -2.80 -2.81
C SER A 382 -1.08 -2.84 -3.21
N TYR A 383 -1.48 -3.83 -4.03
CA TYR A 383 -2.89 -4.07 -4.34
C TYR A 383 -3.64 -4.65 -3.14
N LEU A 384 -3.11 -5.70 -2.53
CA LEU A 384 -3.65 -6.35 -1.33
C LEU A 384 -3.84 -5.34 -0.20
N LEU A 385 -2.80 -4.58 0.17
CA LEU A 385 -2.85 -3.47 1.14
C LEU A 385 -4.00 -2.50 0.84
N ARG A 386 -4.15 -2.09 -0.43
CA ARG A 386 -5.20 -1.15 -0.84
C ARG A 386 -6.61 -1.72 -0.67
N VAL A 387 -6.83 -3.00 -0.98
CA VAL A 387 -8.16 -3.62 -0.83
C VAL A 387 -8.44 -4.05 0.62
N SER A 388 -7.41 -4.40 1.38
CA SER A 388 -7.52 -4.88 2.76
C SER A 388 -7.54 -3.78 3.83
N ALA A 389 -7.12 -2.55 3.48
CA ALA A 389 -7.17 -1.38 4.37
C ALA A 389 -8.56 -1.07 4.97
N THR A 390 -9.64 -1.58 4.36
CA THR A 390 -11.03 -1.42 4.87
C THR A 390 -11.60 -2.69 5.51
N THR A 391 -10.79 -3.75 5.63
CA THR A 391 -11.22 -5.09 6.07
C THR A 391 -10.39 -5.68 7.20
N GLN A 392 -9.18 -5.16 7.46
CA GLN A 392 -8.30 -5.58 8.56
C GLN A 392 -9.02 -5.67 9.92
N ASP A 393 -9.94 -4.76 10.24
CA ASP A 393 -10.64 -4.73 11.54
C ASP A 393 -11.55 -5.96 11.79
N ASN A 394 -11.74 -6.85 10.80
CA ASN A 394 -12.66 -7.97 10.89
C ASN A 394 -12.20 -9.17 10.05
N THR A 395 -11.83 -10.27 10.71
CA THR A 395 -11.29 -11.49 10.08
C THR A 395 -12.16 -12.04 8.94
N TRP A 396 -13.49 -11.97 9.05
CA TRP A 396 -14.41 -12.39 7.99
C TRP A 396 -14.38 -11.47 6.76
N ASN A 397 -14.37 -10.14 6.93
CA ASN A 397 -14.15 -9.21 5.82
C ASN A 397 -12.79 -9.48 5.13
N TYR A 398 -11.75 -9.77 5.93
CA TYR A 398 -10.41 -10.03 5.41
C TYR A 398 -10.37 -11.34 4.61
N THR A 399 -11.02 -12.39 5.10
CA THR A 399 -11.16 -13.68 4.39
C THR A 399 -11.89 -13.50 3.05
N GLU A 400 -12.98 -12.73 3.03
CA GLU A 400 -13.67 -12.34 1.78
C GLU A 400 -12.75 -11.54 0.83
N THR A 401 -11.87 -10.70 1.38
CA THR A 401 -10.86 -9.97 0.57
C THR A 401 -9.88 -10.95 -0.06
N LEU A 402 -9.39 -11.95 0.68
CA LEU A 402 -8.49 -12.98 0.14
C LEU A 402 -9.19 -13.84 -0.92
N GLN A 403 -10.46 -14.21 -0.74
CA GLN A 403 -11.27 -14.92 -1.76
C GLN A 403 -11.37 -14.14 -3.07
N ASN A 404 -11.55 -12.82 -3.02
CA ASN A 404 -11.64 -12.00 -4.23
C ASN A 404 -10.27 -11.83 -4.92
N ILE A 405 -9.16 -11.85 -4.16
CA ILE A 405 -7.80 -11.84 -4.70
C ILE A 405 -7.48 -13.19 -5.34
N GLU A 406 -7.78 -14.32 -4.67
CA GLU A 406 -7.67 -15.68 -5.21
C GLU A 406 -8.45 -15.81 -6.51
N SER A 407 -9.71 -15.40 -6.50
CA SER A 407 -10.60 -15.49 -7.67
C SER A 407 -10.02 -14.72 -8.84
N ARG A 408 -9.50 -13.51 -8.61
CA ARG A 408 -8.81 -12.73 -9.64
C ARG A 408 -7.58 -13.45 -10.15
N ASP A 409 -6.69 -13.90 -9.27
CA ASP A 409 -5.40 -14.47 -9.65
C ASP A 409 -5.54 -15.83 -10.33
N ARG A 410 -6.47 -16.69 -9.89
CA ARG A 410 -6.80 -17.96 -10.55
C ARG A 410 -7.37 -17.75 -11.94
N ASN A 411 -8.30 -16.79 -12.11
CA ASN A 411 -8.84 -16.43 -13.43
C ASN A 411 -7.77 -15.81 -14.34
N ASP A 412 -6.92 -14.93 -13.80
CA ASP A 412 -5.79 -14.33 -14.52
C ASP A 412 -4.76 -15.41 -14.93
N PHE A 413 -4.50 -16.41 -14.06
CA PHE A 413 -3.60 -17.55 -14.32
C PHE A 413 -4.17 -18.45 -15.41
N ALA A 414 -5.43 -18.91 -15.29
CA ALA A 414 -6.05 -19.82 -16.25
C ALA A 414 -6.13 -19.22 -17.66
N ARG A 415 -6.42 -17.91 -17.78
CA ARG A 415 -6.42 -17.19 -19.06
C ARG A 415 -5.02 -17.04 -19.67
N TRP A 416 -4.00 -16.91 -18.83
CA TRP A 416 -2.61 -16.82 -19.29
C TRP A 416 -2.08 -18.20 -19.72
N ASP A 417 -2.33 -19.25 -18.94
CA ASP A 417 -1.75 -20.57 -19.14
C ASP A 417 -2.45 -21.35 -20.28
N ASN A 418 -3.77 -21.20 -20.44
CA ASN A 418 -4.53 -21.86 -21.52
C ASN A 418 -4.53 -21.05 -22.83
N ASP A 419 -4.82 -19.74 -22.77
CA ASP A 419 -5.12 -18.92 -23.96
C ASP A 419 -3.99 -17.92 -24.32
N ALA A 420 -2.89 -17.89 -23.55
CA ALA A 420 -1.84 -16.86 -23.64
C ALA A 420 -2.37 -15.40 -23.53
N VAL A 421 -3.57 -15.20 -22.97
CA VAL A 421 -4.20 -13.88 -22.85
C VAL A 421 -3.56 -13.13 -21.70
N PRO A 422 -2.88 -11.98 -21.93
CA PRO A 422 -2.17 -11.27 -20.88
C PRO A 422 -3.16 -10.76 -19.81
N PRO A 423 -3.02 -11.18 -18.54
CA PRO A 423 -3.98 -10.86 -17.49
C PRO A 423 -3.92 -9.38 -17.07
N ARG A 424 -2.73 -8.78 -17.14
CA ARG A 424 -2.44 -7.44 -16.62
C ARG A 424 -1.69 -6.61 -17.67
N ARG A 425 -1.47 -5.32 -17.39
CA ARG A 425 -0.71 -4.45 -18.31
C ARG A 425 0.68 -5.05 -18.54
N PRO A 426 1.15 -5.16 -19.80
CA PRO A 426 2.46 -5.71 -20.07
C PRO A 426 3.56 -4.87 -19.43
N ARG A 427 4.63 -5.53 -19.01
CA ARG A 427 5.82 -4.92 -18.43
C ARG A 427 6.36 -3.81 -19.34
N GLY A 428 6.53 -2.61 -18.79
CA GLY A 428 6.84 -1.40 -19.56
C GLY A 428 8.19 -1.47 -20.29
N ASN A 429 8.26 -0.86 -21.48
CA ASN A 429 9.41 -0.94 -22.38
C ASN A 429 10.74 -0.57 -21.70
N ALA A 430 10.77 0.51 -20.91
CA ALA A 430 11.96 0.92 -20.16
C ALA A 430 12.51 -0.19 -19.25
N MET A 431 11.65 -1.01 -18.64
CA MET A 431 12.06 -2.12 -17.77
C MET A 431 12.62 -3.30 -18.60
N LYS A 432 12.04 -3.57 -19.78
CA LYS A 432 12.57 -4.55 -20.75
C LYS A 432 13.92 -4.13 -21.32
N GLU A 433 14.08 -2.84 -21.65
CA GLU A 433 15.35 -2.27 -22.13
C GLU A 433 16.45 -2.34 -21.06
N ARG A 434 16.13 -2.02 -19.80
CA ARG A 434 17.06 -2.16 -18.66
C ARG A 434 17.51 -3.61 -18.46
N ASP A 435 16.59 -4.56 -18.56
CA ASP A 435 16.92 -5.99 -18.49
C ASP A 435 17.79 -6.45 -19.66
N ALA A 436 17.51 -5.97 -20.88
CA ALA A 436 18.35 -6.24 -22.04
C ALA A 436 19.76 -5.65 -21.90
N ARG A 437 19.90 -4.46 -21.28
CA ARG A 437 21.21 -3.85 -20.96
C ARG A 437 21.99 -4.70 -19.95
N ILE A 438 21.35 -5.15 -18.86
CA ILE A 438 21.99 -6.01 -17.85
C ILE A 438 22.41 -7.35 -18.48
N LYS A 439 21.52 -7.98 -19.25
CA LYS A 439 21.83 -9.25 -19.95
C LYS A 439 23.02 -9.07 -20.91
N LYS A 440 23.02 -8.01 -21.73
CA LYS A 440 24.12 -7.73 -22.67
C LYS A 440 25.44 -7.43 -21.95
N ALA A 441 25.40 -6.70 -20.83
CA ALA A 441 26.60 -6.44 -20.02
C ALA A 441 27.18 -7.73 -19.43
N LEU A 442 26.31 -8.66 -19.00
CA LEU A 442 26.71 -9.97 -18.50
C LEU A 442 27.29 -10.86 -19.61
N GLU A 443 26.64 -10.93 -20.78
CA GLU A 443 27.16 -11.64 -21.97
C GLU A 443 28.53 -11.11 -22.42
N ASN A 444 28.76 -9.79 -22.32
CA ASN A 444 30.05 -9.17 -22.62
C ASN A 444 31.14 -9.49 -21.57
N LEU A 445 30.75 -9.82 -20.33
CA LEU A 445 31.66 -10.11 -19.23
C LEU A 445 32.15 -11.56 -19.27
N VAL A 446 31.23 -12.52 -19.27
CA VAL A 446 31.52 -13.97 -19.15
C VAL A 446 31.38 -14.77 -20.46
N GLY A 447 31.06 -14.09 -21.57
CA GLY A 447 30.76 -14.75 -22.84
C GLY A 447 29.36 -15.36 -22.86
N ARG A 448 28.90 -15.79 -24.04
CA ARG A 448 27.57 -16.42 -24.20
C ARG A 448 27.49 -17.83 -23.62
N ASP A 449 28.62 -18.52 -23.48
CA ASP A 449 28.74 -19.84 -22.88
C ASP A 449 29.10 -19.78 -21.38
N GLY A 450 29.33 -18.58 -20.83
CA GLY A 450 29.66 -18.37 -19.42
C GLY A 450 31.07 -18.81 -19.02
N ARG A 451 31.95 -19.14 -19.97
CA ARG A 451 33.27 -19.72 -19.69
C ARG A 451 34.42 -18.72 -19.68
N ASN A 452 34.19 -17.46 -20.08
CA ASN A 452 35.24 -16.45 -20.07
C ASN A 452 35.53 -15.99 -18.64
N VAL A 453 36.76 -16.21 -18.16
CA VAL A 453 37.22 -15.70 -16.86
C VAL A 453 37.55 -14.21 -16.99
N PRO A 454 36.81 -13.28 -16.34
CA PRO A 454 37.02 -11.87 -16.59
C PRO A 454 38.26 -11.32 -15.86
N THR A 455 38.94 -10.39 -16.53
CA THR A 455 39.99 -9.55 -15.94
C THR A 455 39.39 -8.53 -14.97
N THR A 456 40.21 -8.02 -14.04
CA THR A 456 39.83 -6.93 -13.13
C THR A 456 39.29 -5.70 -13.86
N ALA A 457 39.86 -5.35 -15.01
CA ALA A 457 39.41 -4.22 -15.83
C ALA A 457 38.00 -4.45 -16.42
N GLN A 458 37.66 -5.69 -16.79
CA GLN A 458 36.32 -6.04 -17.25
C GLN A 458 35.31 -6.04 -16.08
N LEU A 459 35.70 -6.48 -14.88
CA LEU A 459 34.88 -6.38 -13.66
C LEU A 459 34.59 -4.92 -13.28
N ASP A 460 35.61 -4.05 -13.30
CA ASP A 460 35.44 -2.61 -13.04
C ASP A 460 34.55 -1.95 -14.11
N THR A 461 34.76 -2.27 -15.39
CA THR A 461 33.90 -1.78 -16.49
C THR A 461 32.44 -2.22 -16.32
N PHE A 462 32.20 -3.48 -15.94
CA PHE A 462 30.85 -3.98 -15.68
C PHE A 462 30.20 -3.25 -14.50
N LEU A 463 30.87 -3.17 -13.35
CA LEU A 463 30.32 -2.53 -12.15
C LEU A 463 30.04 -1.03 -12.38
N ARG A 464 30.93 -0.31 -13.08
CA ARG A 464 30.70 1.09 -13.48
C ARG A 464 29.53 1.23 -14.45
N SER A 465 29.41 0.34 -15.45
CA SER A 465 28.30 0.37 -16.40
C SER A 465 26.95 0.15 -15.69
N MET A 466 26.92 -0.85 -14.81
CA MET A 466 25.72 -1.19 -14.03
C MET A 466 25.38 -0.14 -12.98
N ALA A 467 26.34 0.62 -12.45
CA ALA A 467 26.10 1.74 -11.53
C ALA A 467 25.19 2.85 -12.13
N TYR A 468 25.11 2.99 -13.45
CA TYR A 468 24.12 3.87 -14.08
C TYR A 468 22.73 3.21 -14.13
N VAL A 469 22.68 1.91 -14.43
CA VAL A 469 21.43 1.14 -14.50
C VAL A 469 20.78 0.97 -13.12
N THR A 470 21.57 0.84 -12.04
CA THR A 470 21.06 0.72 -10.67
C THR A 470 20.34 2.00 -10.24
N TYR A 471 20.92 3.17 -10.51
CA TYR A 471 20.33 4.48 -10.20
C TYR A 471 19.03 4.77 -10.95
N ASP A 472 18.97 4.37 -12.23
CA ASP A 472 17.76 4.49 -13.05
C ASP A 472 16.56 3.69 -12.51
N ILE A 473 16.82 2.61 -11.76
CA ILE A 473 15.80 1.69 -11.22
C ILE A 473 15.50 2.03 -9.76
N ILE A 474 16.53 2.32 -8.96
CA ILE A 474 16.47 2.54 -7.51
C ILE A 474 17.32 3.78 -7.20
N PRO A 475 16.77 4.99 -7.42
CA PRO A 475 17.48 6.23 -7.09
C PRO A 475 17.73 6.29 -5.60
N MET A 476 18.85 6.92 -5.21
CA MET A 476 19.17 7.09 -3.79
C MET A 476 18.14 8.02 -3.12
N PRO A 477 17.62 7.67 -1.92
CA PRO A 477 16.71 8.53 -1.17
C PRO A 477 17.37 9.88 -0.84
N ARG A 478 16.57 10.95 -0.78
CA ARG A 478 17.05 12.32 -0.48
C ARG A 478 17.09 12.63 1.02
N GLY A 479 16.51 11.76 1.84
CA GLY A 479 16.52 11.81 3.30
C GLY A 479 15.95 10.52 3.90
N VAL A 480 15.94 10.43 5.23
CA VAL A 480 15.38 9.27 5.94
C VAL A 480 13.87 9.11 5.65
N GLU A 481 13.16 10.22 5.44
CA GLU A 481 11.73 10.27 5.10
C GLU A 481 11.36 9.63 3.74
N ASP A 482 12.33 9.40 2.86
CA ASP A 482 12.14 8.70 1.57
C ASP A 482 12.30 7.17 1.70
N LEU A 483 12.59 6.66 2.90
CA LEU A 483 12.65 5.22 3.17
C LEU A 483 11.33 4.74 3.76
N ASP A 484 10.83 3.61 3.25
CA ASP A 484 9.71 2.91 3.89
C ASP A 484 10.16 2.34 5.25
N ASP A 485 9.73 2.97 6.35
CA ASP A 485 9.97 2.52 7.74
C ASP A 485 9.38 1.12 8.04
N GLU A 486 8.63 0.55 7.10
CA GLU A 486 7.85 -0.68 7.23
C GLU A 486 8.65 -1.98 7.01
N GLU A 487 9.84 -1.96 6.40
CA GLU A 487 10.65 -3.18 6.21
C GLU A 487 11.18 -3.71 7.57
N GLY A 488 10.65 -4.86 8.01
CA GLY A 488 10.91 -5.44 9.32
C GLY A 488 12.38 -5.78 9.60
N LEU A 489 12.85 -5.34 10.76
CA LEU A 489 14.20 -5.61 11.29
C LEU A 489 14.25 -6.99 11.99
N ASP A 490 14.41 -8.06 11.21
CA ASP A 490 14.88 -9.38 11.70
C ASP A 490 16.28 -9.69 11.14
N VAL A 491 17.16 -8.71 11.32
CA VAL A 491 18.54 -8.73 10.85
C VAL A 491 19.43 -8.29 11.98
N ASP A 492 20.30 -9.18 12.47
CA ASP A 492 21.44 -8.77 13.28
C ASP A 492 22.47 -8.12 12.32
N GLU A 493 22.12 -6.97 11.71
CA GLU A 493 23.09 -6.13 11.01
C GLU A 493 24.20 -5.78 12.01
N PRO A 494 25.48 -5.76 11.61
CA PRO A 494 26.54 -5.32 12.50
C PRO A 494 26.19 -3.91 13.00
N MET A 495 26.06 -3.80 14.32
CA MET A 495 25.96 -2.53 15.02
C MET A 495 27.23 -1.71 14.71
N ASP A 496 27.11 -0.40 14.81
CA ASP A 496 28.27 0.48 14.71
C ASP A 496 28.98 0.46 16.07
N ASP A 497 29.58 -0.70 16.40
CA ASP A 497 30.30 -0.92 17.65
C ASP A 497 31.66 -0.20 17.56
N ASP A 498 31.77 0.92 18.26
CA ASP A 498 32.99 1.72 18.41
C ASP A 498 34.00 1.03 19.37
N GLU A 499 34.37 -0.22 19.08
CA GLU A 499 35.53 -0.86 19.72
C GLU A 499 36.79 -0.55 18.88
N ASP A 500 37.69 0.24 19.45
CA ASP A 500 38.96 0.66 18.84
C ASP A 500 39.94 -0.54 18.78
N ASP A 501 39.80 -1.39 17.75
CA ASP A 501 40.84 -2.35 17.37
C ASP A 501 42.04 -1.62 16.74
N ASP A 502 43.17 -1.68 17.44
CA ASP A 502 44.46 -1.07 17.12
C ASP A 502 45.09 -1.63 15.83
N ASP A 503 45.97 -0.84 15.20
CA ASP A 503 46.48 -1.07 13.84
C ASP A 503 47.60 -2.14 13.79
N GLY A 504 47.21 -3.42 13.88
CA GLY A 504 48.08 -4.58 13.69
C GLY A 504 48.19 -5.00 12.21
N GLY A 505 49.35 -4.74 11.60
CA GLY A 505 49.56 -4.91 10.14
C GLY A 505 49.56 -6.35 9.60
N ASP A 506 49.39 -6.46 8.28
CA ASP A 506 49.43 -7.71 7.51
C ASP A 506 50.82 -8.40 7.57
N ASP A 507 50.88 -9.65 8.05
CA ASP A 507 51.65 -10.75 7.41
C ASP A 507 51.28 -12.13 8.05
N PRO A 508 51.27 -13.25 7.28
CA PRO A 508 50.90 -14.60 7.77
C PRO A 508 52.12 -15.39 8.29
N PRO A 509 51.95 -16.40 9.18
CA PRO A 509 51.99 -17.80 8.69
C PRO A 509 51.22 -18.88 9.50
N ASP A 510 50.98 -20.00 8.80
CA ASP A 510 50.91 -21.42 9.20
C ASP A 510 50.29 -21.95 10.52
N ALA A 511 49.23 -22.75 10.32
CA ALA A 511 49.09 -24.16 10.71
C ALA A 511 49.36 -24.67 12.16
N GLN A 512 48.24 -25.09 12.76
CA GLN A 512 48.05 -26.34 13.55
C GLN A 512 48.33 -26.36 15.07
N PRO A 513 47.65 -27.26 15.82
CA PRO A 513 46.92 -26.83 17.02
C PRO A 513 47.45 -27.41 18.35
N VAL A 514 47.04 -26.79 19.47
CA VAL A 514 47.10 -27.43 20.80
C VAL A 514 45.82 -27.14 21.60
N ASP A 515 45.29 -28.21 22.19
CA ASP A 515 44.10 -28.28 23.05
C ASP A 515 44.46 -28.10 24.54
N ARG A 516 43.62 -27.43 25.34
CA ARG A 516 43.35 -27.70 26.78
C ARG A 516 42.36 -26.72 27.42
N ALA A 517 41.68 -27.17 28.46
CA ALA A 517 40.47 -26.56 29.04
C ALA A 517 40.58 -26.16 30.52
N ARG A 518 39.52 -25.45 31.00
CA ARG A 518 39.09 -25.18 32.40
C ARG A 518 39.88 -24.15 33.24
N PRO A 519 39.28 -23.60 34.33
CA PRO A 519 37.86 -23.26 34.61
C PRO A 519 37.70 -21.84 35.24
N PRO A 520 36.50 -21.36 35.65
CA PRO A 520 36.31 -19.96 36.07
C PRO A 520 36.42 -19.72 37.59
N ALA A 521 36.56 -18.45 37.95
CA ALA A 521 36.40 -17.87 39.29
C ALA A 521 35.57 -16.59 39.14
N GLU A 522 34.79 -16.09 40.09
CA GLU A 522 34.10 -16.60 41.28
C GLU A 522 33.16 -15.44 41.71
N VAL A 523 32.16 -15.68 42.54
CA VAL A 523 31.11 -14.70 42.85
C VAL A 523 31.42 -13.93 44.13
N VAL A 524 31.20 -12.61 44.15
CA VAL A 524 31.11 -11.83 45.40
C VAL A 524 29.76 -11.11 45.46
N VAL A 525 29.06 -11.32 46.56
CA VAL A 525 27.77 -10.71 46.92
C VAL A 525 28.00 -9.88 48.18
N GLU A 526 27.52 -8.64 48.23
CA GLU A 526 27.20 -7.98 49.50
C GLU A 526 25.88 -7.20 49.40
N ALA A 527 25.20 -7.06 50.54
CA ALA A 527 23.84 -6.55 50.67
C ALA A 527 23.80 -5.12 51.24
N GLY A 528 22.67 -4.42 51.03
CA GLY A 528 22.47 -3.05 51.54
C GLY A 528 22.18 -2.97 53.04
N PRO A 529 21.87 -1.76 53.54
CA PRO A 529 20.54 -1.62 54.13
C PRO A 529 19.83 -0.27 53.85
N ALA A 530 18.49 -0.30 53.96
CA ALA A 530 17.59 0.85 54.20
C ALA A 530 17.18 0.83 55.72
N PRO A 531 16.22 1.62 56.25
CA PRO A 531 15.35 2.65 55.65
C PRO A 531 15.17 3.93 56.52
N GLN A 532 14.28 4.86 56.11
CA GLN A 532 13.46 5.68 57.05
C GLN A 532 12.21 6.31 56.37
N GLN A 533 11.21 6.71 57.18
CA GLN A 533 9.84 7.08 56.76
C GLN A 533 9.36 8.41 57.40
N GLY A 534 8.33 9.04 56.79
CA GLY A 534 7.39 9.98 57.44
C GLY A 534 7.67 11.49 57.24
N ALA A 535 6.71 12.42 57.32
CA ALA A 535 5.23 12.29 57.39
C ALA A 535 4.49 13.63 57.10
N ALA A 536 3.26 13.52 56.56
CA ALA A 536 2.02 14.28 56.89
C ALA A 536 1.81 15.80 56.53
N ALA A 537 0.51 16.16 56.43
CA ALA A 537 -0.10 17.44 55.93
C ALA A 537 -0.52 18.41 57.09
N PRO A 538 -1.45 19.42 57.02
CA PRO A 538 -2.59 19.77 56.11
C PRO A 538 -2.48 21.21 55.48
N GLY A 539 -3.46 21.84 54.78
CA GLY A 539 -4.77 21.42 54.22
C GLY A 539 -5.98 22.34 54.59
N ARG A 540 -6.58 23.08 53.63
CA ARG A 540 -7.87 23.84 53.76
C ARG A 540 -8.63 24.00 52.42
N GLY A 541 -9.94 23.71 52.42
CA GLY A 541 -10.95 24.22 51.44
C GLY A 541 -11.82 25.32 52.09
N PRO A 542 -13.05 25.65 51.61
CA PRO A 542 -13.87 24.97 50.59
C PRO A 542 -14.43 25.90 49.45
N ALA A 543 -15.40 25.39 48.67
CA ALA A 543 -15.93 25.94 47.40
C ALA A 543 -16.96 27.09 47.53
N PRO A 544 -17.44 27.69 46.40
CA PRO A 544 -18.63 27.13 45.72
C PRO A 544 -18.66 27.21 44.17
N ARG A 545 -19.63 26.51 43.56
CA ARG A 545 -20.15 26.67 42.17
C ARG A 545 -21.20 27.83 42.16
N PRO A 546 -21.52 28.55 41.05
CA PRO A 546 -22.00 27.94 39.79
C PRO A 546 -21.74 28.73 38.46
N ALA A 547 -22.46 28.31 37.40
CA ALA A 547 -22.78 29.01 36.13
C ALA A 547 -21.92 28.74 34.87
N MET A 548 -22.60 28.81 33.72
CA MET A 548 -22.13 28.63 32.34
C MET A 548 -21.41 29.88 31.83
N GLU A 549 -20.45 29.74 30.89
CA GLU A 549 -20.48 30.48 29.62
C GLU A 549 -19.49 29.95 28.56
N LEU A 550 -19.78 30.24 27.28
CA LEU A 550 -18.94 29.97 26.11
C LEU A 550 -18.19 31.26 25.68
N SER A 551 -17.18 31.10 24.80
CA SER A 551 -16.37 32.13 24.11
C SER A 551 -15.10 32.58 24.87
N SER A 552 -14.02 33.03 24.22
CA SER A 552 -13.85 33.68 22.91
C SER A 552 -12.56 33.20 22.19
N LYS A 553 -12.61 32.77 20.93
CA LYS A 553 -12.45 33.53 19.66
C LYS A 553 -11.05 34.15 19.41
N LEU A 554 -10.20 33.40 18.70
CA LEU A 554 -9.10 33.94 17.90
C LEU A 554 -9.67 34.89 16.83
N GLY A 555 -9.36 36.18 16.92
CA GLY A 555 -9.80 37.19 15.97
C GLY A 555 -8.86 37.33 14.78
N LEU A 556 -9.31 36.90 13.60
CA LEU A 556 -8.78 37.34 12.30
C LEU A 556 -9.95 37.72 11.38
N PRO A 557 -9.90 38.87 10.68
CA PRO A 557 -11.03 39.36 9.89
C PRO A 557 -11.14 38.63 8.54
N LEU A 558 -11.99 37.60 8.47
CA LEU A 558 -12.48 37.07 7.19
C LEU A 558 -13.43 38.11 6.55
N ASN A 559 -12.92 38.95 5.63
CA ASN A 559 -13.76 39.66 4.65
C ASN A 559 -12.95 40.38 3.54
N LYS A 560 -12.56 39.64 2.49
CA LYS A 560 -12.47 40.17 1.11
C LYS A 560 -12.90 39.07 0.13
N ALA A 561 -14.14 39.12 -0.33
CA ALA A 561 -14.62 38.29 -1.42
C ALA A 561 -14.01 38.76 -2.75
N LEU A 562 -13.61 37.84 -3.63
CA LEU A 562 -13.19 38.20 -4.99
C LEU A 562 -14.40 38.74 -5.76
N GLN A 563 -14.36 40.01 -6.17
CA GLN A 563 -15.33 40.55 -7.13
C GLN A 563 -14.72 40.46 -8.53
N LEU A 564 -15.29 39.60 -9.37
CA LEU A 564 -15.01 39.55 -10.81
C LEU A 564 -16.06 40.38 -11.55
N PRO A 565 -15.70 41.20 -12.57
CA PRO A 565 -16.68 41.86 -13.42
C PRO A 565 -17.54 40.84 -14.16
N ALA A 566 -18.87 40.95 -14.03
CA ALA A 566 -19.81 39.97 -14.61
C ALA A 566 -19.70 39.83 -16.14
N ALA A 567 -19.16 40.85 -16.84
CA ALA A 567 -18.96 40.84 -18.28
C ALA A 567 -17.82 39.91 -18.78
N ALA A 568 -17.00 39.35 -17.89
CA ALA A 568 -15.81 38.56 -18.26
C ALA A 568 -16.04 37.03 -18.31
N LEU A 569 -17.23 36.55 -17.94
CA LEU A 569 -17.54 35.12 -17.80
C LEU A 569 -18.66 34.71 -18.76
N LEU A 570 -18.29 34.00 -19.83
CA LEU A 570 -19.25 33.31 -20.70
C LEU A 570 -19.91 32.15 -19.94
N PRO A 571 -21.26 32.06 -19.86
CA PRO A 571 -21.95 31.10 -18.99
C PRO A 571 -21.66 29.62 -19.28
N ASP A 572 -21.47 29.27 -20.55
CA ASP A 572 -21.55 27.87 -21.03
C ASP A 572 -20.18 27.28 -21.46
N GLN A 573 -19.07 27.79 -20.91
CA GLN A 573 -17.71 27.34 -21.23
C GLN A 573 -17.00 26.75 -20.00
N PRO A 574 -16.29 25.62 -20.11
CA PRO A 574 -15.54 25.04 -18.99
C PRO A 574 -14.25 25.81 -18.71
N TRP A 575 -14.21 26.53 -17.59
CA TRP A 575 -13.03 27.27 -17.15
C TRP A 575 -12.04 26.37 -16.37
N LYS A 576 -10.75 26.53 -16.62
CA LYS A 576 -9.67 25.96 -15.80
C LYS A 576 -8.98 27.07 -15.00
N CYS A 577 -8.86 26.87 -13.69
CA CYS A 577 -8.08 27.74 -12.81
C CYS A 577 -6.67 27.16 -12.63
N ARG A 578 -5.64 27.98 -12.88
CA ARG A 578 -4.23 27.70 -12.56
C ARG A 578 -3.75 28.74 -11.57
N ILE A 579 -3.21 28.29 -10.43
CA ILE A 579 -2.58 29.14 -9.43
C ILE A 579 -1.08 28.87 -9.46
N GLU A 580 -0.28 29.92 -9.53
CA GLU A 580 1.17 29.86 -9.67
C GLU A 580 1.80 30.86 -8.68
N LEU A 581 2.70 30.38 -7.82
CA LEU A 581 3.48 31.23 -6.92
C LEU A 581 4.63 31.84 -7.72
N LEU A 582 4.80 33.16 -7.64
CA LEU A 582 5.81 33.86 -8.43
C LEU A 582 7.18 33.80 -7.72
N PRO A 583 8.26 33.42 -8.42
CA PRO A 583 9.57 33.23 -7.82
C PRO A 583 10.25 34.57 -7.54
N GLN A 584 9.96 35.16 -6.37
CA GLN A 584 10.72 36.25 -5.77
C GLN A 584 11.08 35.99 -4.29
N CYS A 585 11.01 34.73 -3.86
CA CYS A 585 11.45 34.28 -2.53
C CYS A 585 12.44 33.12 -2.70
N THR A 586 13.69 33.32 -2.26
CA THR A 586 14.79 32.38 -2.46
C THR A 586 14.88 31.38 -1.31
N ALA A 587 14.11 30.29 -1.33
CA ALA A 587 14.33 29.11 -0.47
C ALA A 587 13.57 27.85 -0.97
N LEU A 588 14.10 26.69 -0.58
CA LEU A 588 13.72 25.31 -0.93
C LEU A 588 12.24 24.90 -0.69
N HIS A 589 11.81 23.92 -1.52
CA HIS A 589 10.90 22.80 -1.22
C HIS A 589 9.39 23.03 -0.95
N LEU A 590 8.64 21.93 -1.10
CA LEU A 590 7.20 21.71 -0.81
C LEU A 590 6.24 22.46 -1.78
N LEU A 591 5.27 21.82 -2.47
CA LEU A 591 4.51 20.59 -2.17
C LEU A 591 3.98 19.88 -3.43
N SER A 592 3.87 18.56 -3.34
CA SER A 592 3.14 17.65 -4.24
C SER A 592 1.59 17.76 -4.13
N GLY A 593 1.07 18.94 -3.75
CA GLY A 593 -0.34 19.16 -3.39
C GLY A 593 -1.30 19.46 -4.55
N ALA A 594 -0.80 19.86 -5.72
CA ALA A 594 -1.63 20.39 -6.81
C ALA A 594 -2.68 19.40 -7.37
N SER A 595 -2.41 18.10 -7.31
CA SER A 595 -3.31 17.06 -7.82
C SER A 595 -4.64 16.98 -7.05
N LYS A 596 -4.62 17.17 -5.72
CA LYS A 596 -5.83 17.07 -4.88
C LYS A 596 -6.78 18.26 -5.08
N VAL A 597 -6.26 19.45 -5.38
CA VAL A 597 -7.07 20.65 -5.67
C VAL A 597 -7.77 20.55 -7.04
N ALA A 598 -7.07 20.04 -8.07
CA ALA A 598 -7.66 19.82 -9.39
C ALA A 598 -8.83 18.81 -9.35
N THR A 599 -8.73 17.78 -8.51
CA THR A 599 -9.81 16.79 -8.32
C THR A 599 -11.02 17.38 -7.59
N ALA A 600 -10.81 18.19 -6.54
CA ALA A 600 -11.90 18.84 -5.82
C ALA A 600 -12.72 19.80 -6.71
N LEU A 601 -12.05 20.57 -7.59
CA LEU A 601 -12.73 21.44 -8.56
C LEU A 601 -13.45 20.67 -9.68
N ARG A 602 -12.92 19.52 -10.13
CA ARG A 602 -13.64 18.64 -11.09
C ARG A 602 -14.96 18.13 -10.51
N MET A 603 -15.02 17.78 -9.22
CA MET A 603 -16.24 17.28 -8.61
C MET A 603 -17.33 18.35 -8.43
N HIS A 604 -16.97 19.65 -8.40
CA HIS A 604 -17.97 20.72 -8.28
C HIS A 604 -18.52 21.17 -9.64
N ASN A 605 -17.68 21.20 -10.69
CA ASN A 605 -18.12 21.56 -12.05
C ASN A 605 -18.98 20.49 -12.75
N GLN A 606 -19.20 19.32 -12.15
CA GLN A 606 -20.11 18.29 -12.66
C GLN A 606 -21.54 18.38 -12.06
N LEU A 607 -21.84 19.39 -11.25
CA LEU A 607 -23.10 19.51 -10.51
C LEU A 607 -23.84 20.86 -10.69
N THR A 608 -23.87 21.41 -11.91
CA THR A 608 -24.86 22.45 -12.28
C THR A 608 -25.19 22.49 -13.78
N ALA A 609 -26.32 21.90 -14.17
CA ALA A 609 -27.23 22.35 -15.24
C ALA A 609 -28.47 21.42 -15.28
N PRO A 610 -29.64 21.85 -15.78
CA PRO A 610 -30.04 23.21 -16.18
C PRO A 610 -31.24 23.75 -15.38
N ASP A 611 -31.26 25.06 -15.10
CA ASP A 611 -32.51 25.80 -14.91
C ASP A 611 -32.28 27.30 -15.25
N PRO A 612 -33.16 27.96 -16.03
CA PRO A 612 -32.86 29.29 -16.55
C PRO A 612 -33.30 30.39 -15.57
N ARG A 613 -32.33 31.17 -15.10
CA ARG A 613 -32.46 32.43 -14.32
C ARG A 613 -32.92 32.27 -12.85
N PRO A 614 -31.98 32.24 -11.91
CA PRO A 614 -32.14 32.89 -10.61
C PRO A 614 -31.75 34.37 -10.70
N LYS A 615 -32.51 35.23 -10.01
CA LYS A 615 -32.29 36.69 -9.96
C LYS A 615 -30.93 37.02 -9.33
N LEU A 616 -30.26 38.08 -9.81
CA LEU A 616 -29.07 38.66 -9.17
C LEU A 616 -29.39 39.10 -7.73
N SER A 617 -28.80 38.43 -6.73
CA SER A 617 -28.75 38.90 -5.34
C SER A 617 -27.37 38.66 -4.70
N SER A 618 -26.37 39.34 -5.27
CA SER A 618 -25.15 39.87 -4.62
C SER A 618 -24.25 38.98 -3.72
N LYS A 619 -24.49 37.67 -3.56
CA LYS A 619 -23.65 36.78 -2.70
C LYS A 619 -23.38 35.40 -3.31
N LEU A 620 -22.50 35.36 -4.32
CA LEU A 620 -21.80 34.13 -4.73
C LEU A 620 -20.68 33.81 -3.74
N GLY A 621 -21.07 33.33 -2.54
CA GLY A 621 -20.14 32.90 -1.51
C GLY A 621 -19.64 31.48 -1.78
N LEU A 622 -18.40 31.34 -2.26
CA LEU A 622 -17.71 30.05 -2.29
C LEU A 622 -17.48 29.56 -0.86
N PRO A 623 -17.99 28.38 -0.44
CA PRO A 623 -17.72 27.83 0.87
C PRO A 623 -16.30 27.27 0.93
N LEU A 624 -15.33 28.13 1.24
CA LEU A 624 -13.93 27.77 1.53
C LEU A 624 -13.79 27.08 2.91
N ASN A 625 -14.75 26.23 3.26
CA ASN A 625 -14.90 25.54 4.55
C ASN A 625 -14.11 24.22 4.65
N LYS A 626 -13.01 24.13 3.92
CA LYS A 626 -11.84 23.33 4.33
C LYS A 626 -10.64 24.25 4.27
N ALA A 627 -10.18 24.69 5.44
CA ALA A 627 -8.97 25.47 5.56
C ALA A 627 -7.81 24.72 4.88
N LEU A 628 -7.05 25.41 4.03
CA LEU A 628 -5.72 24.96 3.66
C LEU A 628 -4.85 25.03 4.93
N GLN A 629 -4.80 23.94 5.69
CA GLN A 629 -3.77 23.76 6.72
C GLN A 629 -2.45 23.46 6.00
N LEU A 630 -1.75 24.52 5.62
CA LEU A 630 -0.31 24.45 5.41
C LEU A 630 0.35 24.23 6.78
N PRO A 631 1.36 23.35 6.90
CA PRO A 631 2.09 23.18 8.16
C PRO A 631 2.69 24.52 8.60
N ALA A 632 2.55 24.86 9.89
CA ALA A 632 3.04 26.13 10.42
C ALA A 632 4.57 26.33 10.24
N ALA A 633 5.32 25.24 10.06
CA ALA A 633 6.75 25.23 9.78
C ALA A 633 7.15 25.75 8.38
N ALA A 634 6.19 25.98 7.46
CA ALA A 634 6.48 26.34 6.06
C ALA A 634 6.37 27.85 5.75
N LEU A 635 6.24 28.72 6.75
CA LEU A 635 6.07 30.17 6.57
C LEU A 635 7.22 30.95 7.20
N LEU A 636 8.09 31.53 6.36
CA LEU A 636 9.07 32.53 6.80
C LEU A 636 8.31 33.80 7.29
N PRO A 637 8.65 34.38 8.46
CA PRO A 637 7.72 35.31 9.14
C PRO A 637 7.40 36.63 8.42
N ASP A 638 8.34 37.16 7.63
CA ASP A 638 8.38 38.59 7.24
C ASP A 638 8.61 38.85 5.73
N GLN A 639 8.15 37.96 4.85
CA GLN A 639 8.20 38.15 3.39
C GLN A 639 6.79 38.29 2.79
N PRO A 640 6.52 39.28 1.92
CA PRO A 640 5.21 39.42 1.25
C PRO A 640 5.07 38.45 0.08
N TRP A 641 3.92 37.77 -0.02
CA TRP A 641 3.72 36.67 -0.98
C TRP A 641 3.00 37.17 -2.24
N LYS A 642 3.50 36.79 -3.42
CA LYS A 642 2.88 37.08 -4.72
C LYS A 642 2.40 35.79 -5.39
N CYS A 643 1.09 35.69 -5.58
CA CYS A 643 0.49 34.63 -6.39
C CYS A 643 -0.12 35.21 -7.68
N ARG A 644 -0.04 34.42 -8.75
CA ARG A 644 -0.73 34.65 -10.02
C ARG A 644 -1.89 33.66 -10.09
N ILE A 645 -3.08 34.16 -10.42
CA ILE A 645 -4.23 33.34 -10.76
C ILE A 645 -4.54 33.56 -12.25
N GLU A 646 -4.52 32.49 -13.03
CA GLU A 646 -4.93 32.49 -14.43
C GLU A 646 -6.23 31.69 -14.59
N LEU A 647 -7.23 32.33 -15.19
CA LEU A 647 -8.47 31.70 -15.61
C LEU A 647 -8.40 31.47 -17.12
N LEU A 648 -8.43 30.21 -17.52
CA LEU A 648 -8.28 29.75 -18.90
C LEU A 648 -9.61 29.25 -19.44
N SER A 649 -10.12 29.88 -20.49
CA SER A 649 -11.15 29.34 -21.38
C SER A 649 -10.55 29.00 -22.75
N HIS A 650 -11.33 28.40 -23.64
CA HIS A 650 -10.86 28.03 -24.98
C HIS A 650 -10.54 29.24 -25.89
N CYS A 651 -10.98 30.45 -25.53
CA CYS A 651 -10.82 31.66 -26.35
C CYS A 651 -10.25 32.87 -25.58
N THR A 652 -9.99 32.77 -24.28
CA THR A 652 -9.52 33.94 -23.48
C THR A 652 -8.69 33.50 -22.27
N VAL A 653 -7.63 34.25 -21.99
CA VAL A 653 -6.79 34.11 -20.79
C VAL A 653 -6.96 35.36 -19.93
N LEU A 654 -7.60 35.22 -18.76
CA LEU A 654 -7.72 36.33 -17.82
C LEU A 654 -6.65 36.20 -16.73
N ARG A 655 -5.82 37.24 -16.58
CA ARG A 655 -4.70 37.29 -15.62
C ARG A 655 -5.00 38.29 -14.52
N LEU A 656 -4.99 37.84 -13.28
CA LEU A 656 -5.17 38.70 -12.11
C LEU A 656 -3.95 38.62 -11.18
N PRO A 657 -3.16 39.70 -11.06
CA PRO A 657 -2.07 39.78 -10.09
C PRO A 657 -2.64 40.10 -8.70
N PHE A 658 -2.26 39.34 -7.69
CA PHE A 658 -2.59 39.63 -6.29
C PHE A 658 -1.32 39.77 -5.44
N HIS A 659 -1.37 40.64 -4.44
CA HIS A 659 -0.32 40.81 -3.44
C HIS A 659 -0.96 40.61 -2.07
N TRP A 660 -0.39 39.71 -1.28
CA TRP A 660 -0.83 39.43 0.08
C TRP A 660 0.28 39.84 1.04
N THR A 661 -0.01 40.88 1.82
CA THR A 661 0.68 41.15 3.09
C THR A 661 -0.10 40.46 4.21
N ARG A 662 0.58 40.17 5.31
CA ARG A 662 0.03 39.45 6.47
C ARG A 662 -1.14 40.21 7.13
#